data_AF-A0A673VMV4-F1
#
_entry.id   AF-A0A673VMV4-F1
#
_cell.length_a   1.000
_cell.length_b   1.000
_cell.length_c   1.000
_cell.angle_alpha   90.00
_cell.angle_beta   90.00
_cell.angle_gamma   90.00
#
_symmetry.space_group_name_H-M   'P 1'
#
loop_
_entity.id
_entity.type
_entity.pdbx_description
1 polymer ?
#
loop_
_entity_poly.entity_id
_entity_poly.type
_entity_poly.pdbx_seq_one_letter_code
_entity_poly.pdbx_strand_id
1 'polypeptide(L)'
;HLHATKHRQDKNKISSSVKYASQGALAYILHTSGTTGLPKTVRVPHKCIVPNILHLRSLFQMTPDDVVFLASPLTFDPSVVEIFLALTSGARLLIVPTAIKRMPNRLAHVLFKKHKTTVLQVTPTLLGRFGRRVLQEEVLSAGSSLRVLALGGEACPSLALLRSWRQQGNCTHIYNIYGITEVSCWACCYHLPESLLQSTDVTESSVPLGPPLMETTVELRDEDGCVITQGEGQVFIGGMDRVCLLDDEVTVAPGTMRSTGDWVQIRDTHLYYLGRRDRLVKRHGQRLHLDTLQQVVMSLQKTILHRLSQLLPSHSVPDTLVLVPALPLSSHGKVSMGELMKIYQRQRAGSESHSALRDTKTLRARLQSLWRETLGLTEDEAIQEDSNFLFSGGDSLQALRLCDDITTAVGVTSSGLLEVILDGSFSEILRHVATATLTFPSELSRTSHPVAMKRPADPVSSAQPKRQHTDPYSTTAAEWPLGVVVSSLKKAVRCTWTERNHSQAVETNDPSASSVTPPLREAGGLGLGVSWESDTGRCVDASPVLLIQRGADGASGGTRATVFIGSHSHRMQALDLTTGGLLWERVLGDRIESSSAVSRCGRLVVVGCYDGGVYFLCVESGETQWVFETGDAVKSCPTVDPLTGLVMVGSHDGHVYALDPQVQQCVWKHHCGCGAVFSSPCLHPSLRQLYVATLGGHLLCLNPDTGTVLWTYSRKTPFFSSPSCSSGHIIIGSVDGNICCFSHTGEMVWQYVTNGPVFSSPCITPDKQRVVCGSHDGCVYCLNCTDGSLVWRYQTPSRVYSSPCVFEGSAWGKEGTLVGLASTDGTLCVLDGEDGTLRASLSLLGELFSSPVVWERSLVVGCRNDFVYCVAPTGELK
;
A
#
# COMPACT_ATOMS: atom_id res chain seq x y z
N HIS A 1 -27.33 30.39 48.14
CA HIS A 1 -26.87 31.16 49.32
C HIS A 1 -25.96 30.28 50.18
N LEU A 2 -25.06 30.90 50.95
CA LEU A 2 -24.09 30.20 51.80
C LEU A 2 -24.77 29.24 52.79
N HIS A 3 -24.21 28.04 52.96
CA HIS A 3 -24.01 27.42 54.27
C HIS A 3 -22.88 26.37 54.19
N ALA A 4 -22.08 26.27 55.26
CA ALA A 4 -20.93 25.39 55.36
C ALA A 4 -21.27 24.12 56.17
N THR A 5 -20.54 23.01 55.95
CA THR A 5 -19.63 22.44 56.98
C THR A 5 -18.85 21.19 56.53
N LYS A 6 -17.57 21.17 56.95
CA LYS A 6 -16.67 20.05 57.28
C LYS A 6 -17.00 18.62 56.77
N HIS A 7 -16.00 17.99 56.15
CA HIS A 7 -15.61 16.62 56.53
C HIS A 7 -14.08 16.46 56.67
N ARG A 8 -13.72 15.55 57.57
CA ARG A 8 -12.39 15.22 58.14
C ARG A 8 -11.18 15.29 57.21
N GLN A 9 -10.05 15.74 57.79
CA GLN A 9 -8.73 15.25 57.41
C GLN A 9 -8.61 13.76 57.76
N ASP A 10 -8.16 12.95 56.81
CA ASP A 10 -7.30 11.81 57.12
C ASP A 10 -6.02 11.94 56.29
N LYS A 11 -4.88 12.00 57.00
CA LYS A 11 -3.56 12.08 56.38
C LYS A 11 -3.12 10.67 55.99
N ASN A 12 -3.06 10.38 54.70
CA ASN A 12 -2.15 9.35 54.21
C ASN A 12 -1.31 9.86 53.03
N LYS A 13 -0.02 9.54 53.10
CA LYS A 13 1.01 10.05 52.19
C LYS A 13 0.77 9.56 50.76
N ILE A 14 0.37 10.47 49.86
CA ILE A 14 0.77 10.34 48.46
C ILE A 14 2.12 11.05 48.33
N SER A 15 3.16 10.29 48.02
CA SER A 15 4.52 10.80 47.90
C SER A 15 4.61 11.82 46.77
N SER A 16 4.88 13.07 47.14
CA SER A 16 5.23 14.15 46.21
C SER A 16 6.62 13.90 45.61
N SER A 17 6.69 13.01 44.64
CA SER A 17 7.88 12.75 43.82
C SER A 17 7.49 12.46 42.38
N VAL A 18 6.70 13.35 41.78
CA VAL A 18 6.82 13.59 40.34
C VAL A 18 8.24 14.13 40.15
N LYS A 19 9.17 13.25 39.79
CA LYS A 19 10.49 13.66 39.34
C LYS A 19 10.25 14.48 38.07
N TYR A 20 10.37 15.81 38.16
CA TYR A 20 10.52 16.64 36.97
C TYR A 20 11.66 16.05 36.15
N ALA A 21 11.38 15.74 34.89
CA ALA A 21 12.41 15.29 33.96
C ALA A 21 13.54 16.32 33.98
N SER A 22 14.77 15.88 34.28
CA SER A 22 15.91 16.78 34.35
C SER A 22 16.10 17.49 33.00
N GLN A 23 16.68 18.69 32.97
CA GLN A 23 16.84 19.48 31.74
C GLN A 23 17.68 18.80 30.63
N GLY A 24 18.31 17.65 30.92
CA GLY A 24 18.97 16.77 29.94
C GLY A 24 18.16 15.55 29.48
N ALA A 25 16.90 15.39 29.89
CA ALA A 25 16.07 14.24 29.51
C ALA A 25 15.58 14.34 28.04
N LEU A 26 15.49 13.18 27.39
CA LEU A 26 14.91 13.04 26.05
C LEU A 26 13.40 13.28 26.08
N ALA A 27 12.89 14.04 25.10
CA ALA A 27 11.47 14.23 24.84
C ALA A 27 10.92 13.19 23.86
N TYR A 28 11.67 12.87 22.80
CA TYR A 28 11.30 11.87 21.81
C TYR A 28 12.52 11.30 21.07
N ILE A 29 12.30 10.19 20.36
CA ILE A 29 13.26 9.56 19.46
C ILE A 29 12.54 9.27 18.14
N LEU A 30 13.15 9.61 17.01
CA LEU A 30 12.66 9.29 15.67
C LEU A 30 13.77 8.65 14.84
N HIS A 31 13.38 7.96 13.77
CA HIS A 31 14.31 7.47 12.75
C HIS A 31 14.08 8.26 11.46
N THR A 32 15.15 8.73 10.83
CA THR A 32 15.10 9.38 9.51
C THR A 32 15.77 8.50 8.46
N SER A 33 15.32 8.58 7.21
CA SER A 33 16.03 7.97 6.08
C SER A 33 17.36 8.73 5.88
N GLY A 34 18.46 8.13 6.31
CA GLY A 34 19.77 8.74 6.13
C GLY A 34 20.09 8.90 4.64
N THR A 35 20.79 9.97 4.29
CA THR A 35 21.29 10.24 2.93
C THR A 35 22.26 9.17 2.39
N THR A 36 22.61 8.18 3.22
CA THR A 36 23.45 7.01 2.91
C THR A 36 22.66 5.70 2.82
N GLY A 37 21.33 5.74 2.88
CA GLY A 37 20.44 4.57 2.83
C GLY A 37 20.21 3.86 4.17
N LEU A 38 21.05 4.10 5.18
CA LEU A 38 20.83 3.58 6.55
C LEU A 38 19.91 4.52 7.35
N PRO A 39 18.97 4.01 8.17
CA PRO A 39 18.16 4.84 9.05
C PRO A 39 19.03 5.49 10.13
N LYS A 40 18.95 6.82 10.29
CA LYS A 40 19.59 7.53 11.41
C LYS A 40 18.64 7.62 12.59
N THR A 41 19.15 7.43 13.80
CA THR A 41 18.38 7.60 15.05
C THR A 41 18.58 9.01 15.58
N VAL A 42 17.53 9.82 15.63
CA VAL A 42 17.56 11.18 16.20
C VAL A 42 16.89 11.17 17.57
N ARG A 43 17.67 11.37 18.64
CA ARG A 43 17.18 11.51 20.02
C ARG A 43 17.14 12.99 20.39
N VAL A 44 15.95 13.50 20.72
CA VAL A 44 15.71 14.94 20.91
C VAL A 44 15.47 15.25 22.39
N PRO A 45 16.35 16.02 23.06
CA PRO A 45 16.13 16.51 24.42
C PRO A 45 14.92 17.45 24.55
N HIS A 46 14.29 17.46 25.73
CA HIS A 46 13.25 18.44 26.07
C HIS A 46 13.71 19.89 25.87
N LYS A 47 14.96 20.20 26.23
CA LYS A 47 15.55 21.54 26.05
C LYS A 47 15.64 21.99 24.58
N CYS A 48 15.58 21.07 23.61
CA CYS A 48 15.63 21.43 22.19
C CYS A 48 14.23 21.76 21.63
N ILE A 49 13.22 20.95 21.96
CA ILE A 49 11.87 21.09 21.39
C ILE A 49 10.97 22.06 22.17
N VAL A 50 11.16 22.24 23.48
CA VAL A 50 10.30 23.12 24.29
C VAL A 50 10.41 24.60 23.88
N PRO A 51 11.62 25.20 23.70
CA PRO A 51 11.75 26.56 23.17
C PRO A 51 11.07 26.73 21.80
N ASN A 52 11.13 25.68 20.98
CA ASN A 52 10.50 25.64 19.66
C ASN A 52 8.99 25.83 19.73
N ILE A 53 8.33 24.95 20.50
CA ILE A 53 6.87 24.95 20.68
C ILE A 53 6.42 26.26 21.33
N LEU A 54 7.15 26.74 22.35
CA LEU A 54 6.79 27.99 23.05
C LEU A 54 6.92 29.22 22.15
N HIS A 55 7.96 29.30 21.31
CA HIS A 55 8.12 30.43 20.39
C HIS A 55 7.07 30.39 19.27
N LEU A 56 6.78 29.22 18.69
CA LEU A 56 5.69 29.05 17.73
C LEU A 56 4.32 29.35 18.36
N ARG A 57 4.10 28.97 19.62
CA ARG A 57 2.88 29.33 20.39
C ARG A 57 2.69 30.85 20.48
N SER A 58 3.79 31.58 20.69
CA SER A 58 3.78 33.05 20.76
C SER A 58 3.58 33.69 19.38
N LEU A 59 4.33 33.24 18.36
CA LEU A 59 4.23 33.76 16.99
C LEU A 59 2.84 33.52 16.40
N PHE A 60 2.30 32.32 16.56
CA PHE A 60 0.95 31.95 16.12
C PHE A 60 -0.14 32.47 17.06
N GLN A 61 0.18 33.22 18.13
CA GLN A 61 -0.77 33.80 19.08
C GLN A 61 -1.85 32.80 19.52
N MET A 62 -1.42 31.62 19.98
CA MET A 62 -2.34 30.52 20.30
C MET A 62 -3.25 30.84 21.48
N THR A 63 -4.49 30.38 21.39
CA THR A 63 -5.55 30.56 22.40
C THR A 63 -6.24 29.23 22.72
N PRO A 64 -6.95 29.10 23.86
CA PRO A 64 -7.73 27.90 24.16
C PRO A 64 -8.87 27.61 23.16
N ASP A 65 -9.35 28.63 22.44
CA ASP A 65 -10.39 28.49 21.42
C ASP A 65 -9.86 27.91 20.09
N ASP A 66 -8.53 27.80 19.93
CA ASP A 66 -7.94 27.27 18.71
C ASP A 66 -8.19 25.77 18.53
N VAL A 67 -8.24 25.36 17.26
CA VAL A 67 -8.41 23.99 16.81
C VAL A 67 -7.23 23.66 15.89
N VAL A 68 -6.27 22.92 16.43
CA VAL A 68 -5.04 22.49 15.73
C VAL A 68 -5.31 21.15 15.06
N PHE A 69 -5.10 21.06 13.75
CA PHE A 69 -5.15 19.77 13.06
C PHE A 69 -3.85 18.99 13.24
N LEU A 70 -3.93 17.73 13.69
CA LEU A 70 -2.82 16.79 13.65
C LEU A 70 -2.67 16.27 12.22
N ALA A 71 -1.99 17.03 11.37
CA ALA A 71 -1.74 16.71 9.97
C ALA A 71 -0.69 15.60 9.84
N SER A 72 0.46 15.79 10.48
CA SER A 72 1.64 14.93 10.27
C SER A 72 1.46 13.52 10.86
N PRO A 73 2.12 12.50 10.28
CA PRO A 73 2.21 11.18 10.90
C PRO A 73 3.05 11.24 12.18
N LEU A 74 2.77 10.37 13.15
CA LEU A 74 3.49 10.31 14.43
C LEU A 74 4.97 9.88 14.28
N THR A 75 5.38 9.44 13.10
CA THR A 75 6.77 9.11 12.72
C THR A 75 7.58 10.34 12.29
N PHE A 76 6.97 11.53 12.22
CA PHE A 76 7.63 12.77 11.82
C PHE A 76 7.51 13.83 12.93
N ASP A 77 8.59 14.58 13.19
CA ASP A 77 8.69 15.56 14.28
C ASP A 77 7.73 16.77 14.19
N PRO A 78 7.28 17.24 13.02
CA PRO A 78 6.16 18.19 12.93
C PRO A 78 4.91 17.77 13.72
N SER A 79 4.63 16.46 13.88
CA SER A 79 3.51 15.98 14.71
C SER A 79 3.70 16.28 16.20
N VAL A 80 4.94 16.31 16.70
CA VAL A 80 5.27 16.69 18.08
C VAL A 80 4.93 18.17 18.28
N VAL A 81 5.26 19.02 17.30
CA VAL A 81 4.90 20.45 17.32
C VAL A 81 3.38 20.61 17.32
N GLU A 82 2.64 19.93 16.44
CA GLU A 82 1.16 19.99 16.40
C GLU A 82 0.50 19.59 17.73
N ILE A 83 0.92 18.46 18.30
CA ILE A 83 0.41 17.94 19.58
C ILE A 83 0.64 18.95 20.70
N PHE A 84 1.88 19.39 20.90
CA PHE A 84 2.22 20.21 22.05
C PHE A 84 1.89 21.69 21.86
N LEU A 85 1.81 22.20 20.62
CA LEU A 85 1.24 23.52 20.34
C LEU A 85 -0.23 23.59 20.79
N ALA A 86 -1.01 22.52 20.55
CA ALA A 86 -2.39 22.43 21.05
C ALA A 86 -2.42 22.36 22.59
N LEU A 87 -1.77 21.33 23.15
CA LEU A 87 -1.83 21.02 24.58
C LEU A 87 -1.27 22.14 25.47
N THR A 88 -0.18 22.80 25.08
CA THR A 88 0.40 23.91 25.86
C THR A 88 -0.39 25.22 25.77
N SER A 89 -1.39 25.29 24.88
CA SER A 89 -2.26 26.46 24.70
C SER A 89 -3.65 26.30 25.34
N GLY A 90 -3.97 25.09 25.83
CA GLY A 90 -5.34 24.72 26.19
C GLY A 90 -6.26 24.53 24.97
N ALA A 91 -5.69 24.50 23.77
CA ALA A 91 -6.40 24.39 22.49
C ALA A 91 -6.79 22.94 22.18
N ARG A 92 -7.74 22.76 21.26
CA ARG A 92 -8.22 21.43 20.87
C ARG A 92 -7.35 20.82 19.76
N LEU A 93 -6.73 19.68 20.03
CA LEU A 93 -6.12 18.85 19.00
C LEU A 93 -7.20 18.05 18.24
N LEU A 94 -7.26 18.21 16.92
CA LEU A 94 -8.15 17.48 16.02
C LEU A 94 -7.39 16.35 15.33
N ILE A 95 -7.71 15.12 15.69
CA ILE A 95 -7.22 13.91 15.04
C ILE A 95 -8.32 13.36 14.13
N VAL A 96 -7.97 12.99 12.89
CA VAL A 96 -8.90 12.34 11.95
C VAL A 96 -8.31 11.00 11.48
N PRO A 97 -9.14 9.97 11.22
CA PRO A 97 -8.68 8.70 10.67
C PRO A 97 -7.85 8.87 9.40
N THR A 98 -6.82 8.04 9.20
CA THR A 98 -5.92 8.11 8.04
C THR A 98 -6.67 8.11 6.71
N ALA A 99 -7.72 7.29 6.58
CA ALA A 99 -8.58 7.28 5.39
C ALA A 99 -9.20 8.65 5.08
N ILE A 100 -9.58 9.44 6.11
CA ILE A 100 -10.09 10.82 5.92
C ILE A 100 -8.95 11.78 5.56
N LYS A 101 -7.73 11.60 6.10
CA LYS A 101 -6.55 12.38 5.65
C LYS A 101 -6.26 12.18 4.16
N ARG A 102 -6.60 11.02 3.59
CA ARG A 102 -6.43 10.71 2.16
C ARG A 102 -7.51 11.30 1.24
N MET A 103 -8.59 11.91 1.77
CA MET A 103 -9.71 12.42 0.96
C MET A 103 -9.83 13.97 1.06
N PRO A 104 -9.44 14.81 0.07
CA PRO A 104 -9.26 16.25 0.32
C PRO A 104 -10.58 16.99 0.50
N ASN A 105 -11.60 16.66 -0.30
CA ASN A 105 -12.91 17.28 -0.18
C ASN A 105 -13.56 16.92 1.17
N ARG A 106 -13.41 15.66 1.58
CA ARG A 106 -13.91 15.18 2.86
C ARG A 106 -13.10 15.76 4.03
N LEU A 107 -11.79 15.90 3.86
CA LEU A 107 -10.89 16.52 4.83
C LEU A 107 -11.21 18.01 4.99
N ALA A 108 -11.28 18.79 3.91
CA ALA A 108 -11.66 20.20 3.94
C ALA A 108 -13.02 20.41 4.61
N HIS A 109 -14.01 19.58 4.27
CA HIS A 109 -15.31 19.58 4.94
C HIS A 109 -15.19 19.29 6.45
N VAL A 110 -14.44 18.25 6.83
CA VAL A 110 -14.20 17.89 8.25
C VAL A 110 -13.49 19.02 8.99
N LEU A 111 -12.43 19.61 8.41
CA LEU A 111 -11.65 20.69 9.01
C LEU A 111 -12.46 21.99 9.10
N PHE A 112 -12.91 22.55 7.98
CA PHE A 112 -13.41 23.95 7.90
C PHE A 112 -14.93 24.08 7.98
N LYS A 113 -15.70 23.04 7.64
CA LYS A 113 -17.16 23.06 7.78
C LYS A 113 -17.60 22.47 9.12
N LYS A 114 -17.12 21.27 9.47
CA LYS A 114 -17.54 20.55 10.69
C LYS A 114 -16.79 20.98 11.95
N HIS A 115 -15.45 20.96 11.96
CA HIS A 115 -14.68 21.18 13.19
C HIS A 115 -14.14 22.61 13.37
N LYS A 116 -14.20 23.46 12.34
CA LYS A 116 -13.71 24.86 12.38
C LYS A 116 -12.23 24.95 12.78
N THR A 117 -11.39 24.16 12.13
CA THR A 117 -9.91 24.21 12.28
C THR A 117 -9.41 25.65 12.11
N THR A 118 -8.65 26.13 13.11
CA THR A 118 -8.09 27.50 13.14
C THR A 118 -6.59 27.53 12.90
N VAL A 119 -5.89 26.43 13.18
CA VAL A 119 -4.44 26.31 13.01
C VAL A 119 -4.12 25.07 12.20
N LEU A 120 -3.41 25.28 11.10
CA LEU A 120 -3.01 24.26 10.16
C LEU A 120 -1.50 24.36 9.94
N GLN A 121 -0.75 23.45 10.56
CA GLN A 121 0.63 23.16 10.15
C GLN A 121 0.54 22.06 9.10
N VAL A 122 0.98 22.37 7.88
CA VAL A 122 1.05 21.44 6.75
C VAL A 122 2.26 21.82 5.93
N THR A 123 2.44 21.17 4.80
CA THR A 123 3.54 21.47 3.89
C THR A 123 2.97 22.13 2.63
N PRO A 124 3.79 22.88 1.87
CA PRO A 124 3.39 23.48 0.59
C PRO A 124 2.66 22.47 -0.28
N THR A 125 3.28 21.29 -0.39
CA THR A 125 2.67 20.08 -0.91
C THR A 125 1.35 19.81 -0.22
N LEU A 126 1.32 19.48 1.09
CA LEU A 126 0.14 18.99 1.84
C LEU A 126 -1.05 19.99 1.89
N LEU A 127 -0.90 21.18 1.30
CA LEU A 127 -2.00 22.10 0.98
C LEU A 127 -2.57 21.96 -0.46
N GLY A 128 -1.77 21.64 -1.48
CA GLY A 128 -2.12 21.75 -2.91
C GLY A 128 -3.27 20.85 -3.46
N ARG A 129 -3.50 19.64 -2.93
CA ARG A 129 -4.53 18.64 -3.33
C ARG A 129 -5.94 19.03 -2.88
N PHE A 130 -6.10 19.99 -1.98
CA PHE A 130 -7.41 20.66 -1.88
C PHE A 130 -7.76 21.26 -3.26
N GLY A 131 -6.75 21.66 -4.03
CA GLY A 131 -6.86 22.26 -5.34
C GLY A 131 -7.28 23.71 -5.20
N ARG A 132 -6.87 24.55 -6.16
CA ARG A 132 -7.12 25.99 -6.13
C ARG A 132 -8.58 26.36 -5.78
N ARG A 133 -9.56 25.57 -6.25
CA ARG A 133 -10.98 25.81 -5.98
C ARG A 133 -11.33 25.66 -4.49
N VAL A 134 -11.02 24.52 -3.86
CA VAL A 134 -11.30 24.31 -2.41
C VAL A 134 -10.42 25.21 -1.54
N LEU A 135 -9.20 25.53 -2.00
CA LEU A 135 -8.36 26.54 -1.34
C LEU A 135 -9.05 27.90 -1.30
N GLN A 136 -9.58 28.40 -2.41
CA GLN A 136 -10.30 29.68 -2.46
C GLN A 136 -11.70 29.64 -1.79
N GLU A 137 -12.47 28.57 -1.98
CA GLU A 137 -13.88 28.45 -1.56
C GLU A 137 -14.05 27.97 -0.10
N GLU A 138 -13.05 27.30 0.47
CA GLU A 138 -13.10 26.75 1.82
C GLU A 138 -11.91 27.19 2.67
N VAL A 139 -10.69 26.76 2.34
CA VAL A 139 -9.51 26.84 3.22
C VAL A 139 -9.05 28.28 3.49
N LEU A 140 -8.96 29.08 2.43
CA LEU A 140 -8.52 30.48 2.40
C LEU A 140 -9.62 31.38 1.82
N SER A 141 -10.88 31.02 2.10
CA SER A 141 -12.05 31.85 1.83
C SER A 141 -12.14 33.03 2.80
N ALA A 142 -12.91 34.06 2.44
CA ALA A 142 -13.17 35.21 3.31
C ALA A 142 -13.90 34.83 4.62
N GLY A 143 -14.64 33.72 4.61
CA GLY A 143 -15.35 33.16 5.77
C GLY A 143 -14.67 31.92 6.38
N SER A 144 -13.38 31.70 6.10
CA SER A 144 -12.64 30.56 6.67
C SER A 144 -12.46 30.69 8.18
N SER A 145 -12.49 29.57 8.90
CA SER A 145 -12.07 29.51 10.30
C SER A 145 -10.54 29.56 10.47
N LEU A 146 -9.78 29.39 9.38
CA LEU A 146 -8.33 29.26 9.42
C LEU A 146 -7.67 30.60 9.75
N ARG A 147 -7.05 30.68 10.92
CA ARG A 147 -6.35 31.86 11.46
C ARG A 147 -4.85 31.81 11.18
N VAL A 148 -4.26 30.62 11.21
CA VAL A 148 -2.84 30.35 11.01
C VAL A 148 -2.65 29.19 10.03
N LEU A 149 -1.96 29.47 8.94
CA LEU A 149 -1.45 28.48 7.99
C LEU A 149 0.08 28.51 8.05
N ALA A 150 0.69 27.44 8.56
CA ALA A 150 2.14 27.30 8.61
C ALA A 150 2.58 26.23 7.61
N LEU A 151 3.46 26.63 6.67
CA LEU A 151 3.97 25.82 5.58
C LEU A 151 5.44 25.46 5.84
N GLY A 152 5.75 24.17 5.93
CA GLY A 152 7.13 23.74 6.16
C GLY A 152 7.52 22.42 5.50
N GLY A 153 8.75 21.97 5.77
CA GLY A 153 9.32 20.71 5.25
C GLY A 153 9.76 20.75 3.79
N GLU A 154 9.49 21.85 3.08
CA GLU A 154 9.70 22.01 1.65
C GLU A 154 9.91 23.48 1.28
N ALA A 155 10.28 23.76 0.03
CA ALA A 155 10.32 25.12 -0.48
C ALA A 155 8.93 25.77 -0.45
N CYS A 156 8.82 26.93 0.20
CA CYS A 156 7.58 27.69 0.30
C CYS A 156 7.08 28.14 -1.08
N PRO A 157 5.75 28.12 -1.36
CA PRO A 157 5.20 28.60 -2.63
C PRO A 157 5.51 30.09 -2.85
N SER A 158 5.61 30.49 -4.11
CA SER A 158 5.83 31.90 -4.46
C SER A 158 4.72 32.80 -3.93
N LEU A 159 5.03 34.07 -3.64
CA LEU A 159 4.04 35.06 -3.23
C LEU A 159 2.86 35.11 -4.22
N ALA A 160 3.13 35.06 -5.53
CA ALA A 160 2.09 35.01 -6.56
C ALA A 160 1.18 33.77 -6.46
N LEU A 161 1.71 32.59 -6.14
CA LEU A 161 0.93 31.37 -5.96
C LEU A 161 0.09 31.42 -4.68
N LEU A 162 0.66 31.88 -3.56
CA LEU A 162 -0.06 32.10 -2.29
C LEU A 162 -1.20 33.10 -2.44
N ARG A 163 -0.97 34.24 -3.12
CA ARG A 163 -2.00 35.20 -3.51
C ARG A 163 -3.11 34.53 -4.32
N SER A 164 -2.75 33.65 -5.25
CA SER A 164 -3.72 32.98 -6.14
C SER A 164 -4.64 31.96 -5.43
N TRP A 165 -4.27 31.48 -4.24
CA TRP A 165 -5.05 30.56 -3.41
C TRP A 165 -6.00 31.27 -2.44
N ARG A 166 -5.77 32.55 -2.13
CA ARG A 166 -6.61 33.34 -1.21
C ARG A 166 -7.81 33.94 -1.95
N GLN A 167 -8.95 34.03 -1.26
CA GLN A 167 -10.05 34.89 -1.66
C GLN A 167 -9.84 36.31 -1.12
N GLN A 168 -10.32 37.33 -1.85
CA GLN A 168 -10.39 38.71 -1.33
C GLN A 168 -11.12 38.75 0.01
N GLY A 169 -10.49 39.34 1.04
CA GLY A 169 -11.04 39.41 2.38
C GLY A 169 -10.72 38.20 3.29
N ASN A 170 -9.92 37.22 2.84
CA ASN A 170 -9.36 36.22 3.74
C ASN A 170 -8.35 36.87 4.72
N CYS A 171 -8.43 36.48 6.00
CA CYS A 171 -7.59 37.01 7.08
C CYS A 171 -6.64 35.95 7.69
N THR A 172 -6.34 34.88 6.96
CA THR A 172 -5.44 33.83 7.44
C THR A 172 -4.00 34.33 7.44
N HIS A 173 -3.28 34.23 8.56
CA HIS A 173 -1.85 34.53 8.62
C HIS A 173 -1.07 33.36 8.04
N ILE A 174 -0.18 33.63 7.07
CA ILE A 174 0.66 32.60 6.44
C ILE A 174 2.07 32.68 7.01
N TYR A 175 2.64 31.53 7.35
CA TYR A 175 4.01 31.40 7.84
C TYR A 175 4.79 30.40 6.99
N ASN A 176 6.04 30.71 6.68
CA ASN A 176 7.02 29.74 6.20
C ASN A 176 7.84 29.25 7.40
N ILE A 177 7.94 27.94 7.60
CA ILE A 177 8.73 27.33 8.68
C ILE A 177 9.73 26.32 8.11
N TYR A 178 10.99 26.44 8.52
CA TYR A 178 12.10 25.69 7.93
C TYR A 178 12.96 25.07 9.01
N GLY A 179 13.34 23.80 8.89
CA GLY A 179 14.24 23.10 9.80
C GLY A 179 14.38 21.62 9.43
N ILE A 180 15.18 20.88 10.20
CA ILE A 180 15.46 19.45 9.99
C ILE A 180 15.30 18.67 11.30
N THR A 181 15.02 17.37 11.21
CA THR A 181 14.81 16.53 12.40
C THR A 181 16.05 16.50 13.30
N GLU A 182 17.27 16.46 12.72
CA GLU A 182 18.56 16.47 13.43
C GLU A 182 18.81 17.71 14.31
N VAL A 183 17.98 18.74 14.23
CA VAL A 183 18.04 19.94 15.08
C VAL A 183 16.72 20.24 15.79
N SER A 184 15.87 19.24 16.01
CA SER A 184 14.58 19.36 16.70
C SER A 184 13.55 20.20 15.93
N CYS A 185 13.15 19.71 14.75
CA CYS A 185 12.12 20.30 13.91
C CYS A 185 12.47 21.72 13.44
N TRP A 186 11.51 22.65 13.45
CA TRP A 186 11.63 23.97 12.83
C TRP A 186 12.78 24.80 13.41
N ALA A 187 13.64 25.38 12.58
CA ALA A 187 14.74 26.26 12.96
C ALA A 187 14.40 27.74 12.74
N CYS A 188 13.76 28.08 11.63
CA CYS A 188 13.33 29.44 11.30
C CYS A 188 11.81 29.52 11.11
N CYS A 189 11.27 30.73 11.28
CA CYS A 189 9.87 31.03 10.97
C CYS A 189 9.74 32.45 10.39
N TYR A 190 9.25 32.55 9.15
CA TYR A 190 8.89 33.82 8.52
C TYR A 190 7.38 34.01 8.56
N HIS A 191 6.89 35.07 9.18
CA HIS A 191 5.51 35.52 9.02
C HIS A 191 5.40 36.37 7.76
N LEU A 192 4.56 35.96 6.80
CA LEU A 192 4.37 36.72 5.57
C LEU A 192 3.50 37.95 5.86
N PRO A 193 4.00 39.19 5.65
CA PRO A 193 3.20 40.38 5.87
C PRO A 193 2.00 40.43 4.92
N GLU A 194 0.84 40.82 5.43
CA GLU A 194 -0.38 40.93 4.63
C GLU A 194 -0.22 41.93 3.47
N SER A 195 0.63 42.95 3.61
CA SER A 195 1.02 43.85 2.53
C SER A 195 1.68 43.12 1.34
N LEU A 196 2.49 42.09 1.59
CA LEU A 196 3.07 41.24 0.53
C LEU A 196 2.03 40.27 -0.06
N LEU A 197 0.96 39.94 0.67
CA LEU A 197 -0.16 39.13 0.18
C LEU A 197 -1.24 39.97 -0.55
N GLN A 198 -1.22 41.30 -0.41
CA GLN A 198 -2.15 42.22 -1.09
C GLN A 198 -1.48 43.04 -2.20
N SER A 199 -0.15 43.13 -2.24
CA SER A 199 0.59 43.84 -3.29
C SER A 199 0.37 43.24 -4.68
N THR A 200 0.26 44.11 -5.68
CA THR A 200 0.23 43.77 -7.11
C THR A 200 1.62 43.65 -7.73
N ASP A 201 2.70 43.97 -7.01
CA ASP A 201 4.06 43.88 -7.55
C ASP A 201 4.47 42.42 -7.83
N VAL A 202 5.12 42.26 -8.97
CA VAL A 202 5.47 40.97 -9.60
C VAL A 202 6.95 40.61 -9.35
N THR A 203 7.72 41.51 -8.73
CA THR A 203 9.19 41.47 -8.66
C THR A 203 9.77 40.52 -7.62
N GLU A 204 9.04 40.16 -6.57
CA GLU A 204 9.48 39.22 -5.54
C GLU A 204 8.78 37.86 -5.69
N SER A 205 9.55 36.83 -6.04
CA SER A 205 9.03 35.49 -6.33
C SER A 205 9.23 34.48 -5.19
N SER A 206 10.24 34.64 -4.34
CA SER A 206 10.59 33.68 -3.29
C SER A 206 10.30 34.22 -1.88
N VAL A 207 9.91 33.32 -0.97
CA VAL A 207 9.60 33.64 0.42
C VAL A 207 10.83 33.36 1.31
N PRO A 208 11.24 34.27 2.20
CA PRO A 208 12.32 34.02 3.15
C PRO A 208 12.06 32.81 4.07
N LEU A 209 13.14 32.15 4.51
CA LEU A 209 13.09 31.18 5.62
C LEU A 209 12.74 31.84 6.96
N GLY A 210 13.07 33.13 7.09
CA GLY A 210 12.78 33.96 8.26
C GLY A 210 13.86 33.93 9.34
N PRO A 211 13.66 34.70 10.42
CA PRO A 211 14.55 34.70 11.57
C PRO A 211 14.59 33.33 12.26
N PRO A 212 15.71 32.99 12.94
CA PRO A 212 15.79 31.83 13.81
C PRO A 212 14.73 31.88 14.93
N LEU A 213 14.23 30.71 15.31
CA LEU A 213 13.38 30.56 16.48
C LEU A 213 14.20 30.70 17.78
N MET A 214 13.52 30.82 18.92
CA MET A 214 14.14 30.92 20.25
C MET A 214 15.23 29.84 20.45
N GLU A 215 16.35 30.24 21.06
CA GLU A 215 17.53 29.39 21.34
C GLU A 215 18.18 28.74 20.10
N THR A 216 17.91 29.26 18.90
CA THR A 216 18.42 28.73 17.63
C THR A 216 19.48 29.65 17.02
N THR A 217 20.65 29.09 16.72
CA THR A 217 21.66 29.73 15.87
C THR A 217 21.54 29.16 14.46
N VAL A 218 21.58 30.04 13.46
CA VAL A 218 21.67 29.66 12.04
C VAL A 218 22.86 30.37 11.44
N GLU A 219 23.78 29.60 10.88
CA GLU A 219 24.96 30.08 10.17
C GLU A 219 24.86 29.73 8.70
N LEU A 220 25.39 30.61 7.86
CA LEU A 220 25.63 30.32 6.45
C LEU A 220 27.13 30.14 6.25
N ARG A 221 27.56 29.04 5.62
CA ARG A 221 28.98 28.79 5.34
C ARG A 221 29.24 28.63 3.84
N ASP A 222 30.28 29.25 3.32
CA ASP A 222 30.67 29.16 1.91
C ASP A 222 31.33 27.81 1.55
N GLU A 223 31.87 27.70 0.33
CA GLU A 223 32.55 26.47 -0.13
C GLU A 223 33.86 26.18 0.64
N ASP A 224 34.50 27.21 1.18
CA ASP A 224 35.72 27.12 2.00
C ASP A 224 35.41 26.85 3.48
N GLY A 225 34.12 26.84 3.84
CA GLY A 225 33.61 26.59 5.19
C GLY A 225 33.60 27.82 6.10
N CYS A 226 33.90 29.01 5.57
CA CYS A 226 33.88 30.26 6.32
C CYS A 226 32.44 30.75 6.51
N VAL A 227 32.13 31.32 7.69
CA VAL A 227 30.81 31.89 7.98
C VAL A 227 30.65 33.21 7.23
N ILE A 228 29.57 33.34 6.45
CA ILE A 228 29.30 34.50 5.58
C ILE A 228 28.01 35.22 5.98
N THR A 229 28.00 36.54 5.82
CA THR A 229 26.85 37.44 6.10
C THR A 229 26.25 38.07 4.83
N GLN A 230 26.85 37.81 3.67
CA GLN A 230 26.34 38.16 2.34
C GLN A 230 26.73 37.05 1.35
N GLY A 231 25.95 36.89 0.26
CA GLY A 231 26.22 35.89 -0.77
C GLY A 231 25.45 34.58 -0.57
N GLU A 232 26.06 33.47 -0.99
CA GLU A 232 25.44 32.14 -1.04
C GLU A 232 26.29 31.10 -0.31
N GLY A 233 25.63 30.18 0.40
CA GLY A 233 26.32 29.13 1.14
C GLY A 233 25.41 27.99 1.60
N GLN A 234 25.99 27.06 2.35
CA GLN A 234 25.27 25.96 3.00
C GLN A 234 24.78 26.37 4.40
N VAL A 235 23.54 26.02 4.73
CA VAL A 235 22.97 26.30 6.05
C VAL A 235 23.48 25.32 7.09
N PHE A 236 23.89 25.86 8.24
CA PHE A 236 24.20 25.12 9.45
C PHE A 236 23.27 25.60 10.58
N ILE A 237 22.71 24.67 11.35
CA ILE A 237 21.74 24.98 12.42
C ILE A 237 22.23 24.38 13.73
N GLY A 238 22.06 25.11 14.83
CA GLY A 238 22.35 24.64 16.18
C GLY A 238 21.88 25.65 17.22
N GLY A 239 22.67 25.79 18.27
CA GLY A 239 22.44 26.73 19.37
C GLY A 239 23.24 26.31 20.60
N MET A 240 23.34 27.17 21.60
CA MET A 240 24.09 26.82 22.83
C MET A 240 23.50 25.56 23.48
N ASP A 241 22.17 25.48 23.61
CA ASP A 241 21.47 24.33 24.18
C ASP A 241 20.65 23.50 23.17
N ARG A 242 20.43 24.01 21.96
CA ARG A 242 19.67 23.35 20.89
C ARG A 242 20.51 22.30 20.16
N VAL A 243 20.74 21.17 20.83
CA VAL A 243 21.60 20.07 20.36
C VAL A 243 20.90 18.72 20.51
N CYS A 244 20.59 18.06 19.39
CA CYS A 244 20.09 16.68 19.36
C CYS A 244 21.25 15.68 19.29
N LEU A 245 21.00 14.47 19.81
CA LEU A 245 21.93 13.34 19.74
C LEU A 245 21.57 12.47 18.52
N LEU A 246 22.55 12.18 17.69
CA LEU A 246 22.43 11.37 16.48
C LEU A 246 23.12 10.01 16.69
N ASP A 247 22.46 8.93 16.29
CA ASP A 247 23.01 7.56 16.28
C ASP A 247 23.65 7.19 17.63
N ASP A 248 24.96 6.93 17.72
CA ASP A 248 25.62 6.52 18.97
C ASP A 248 26.12 7.69 19.84
N GLU A 249 25.77 8.94 19.50
CA GLU A 249 26.13 10.10 20.33
C GLU A 249 25.45 10.03 21.71
N VAL A 250 26.27 10.06 22.77
CA VAL A 250 25.83 10.10 24.17
C VAL A 250 25.84 11.54 24.72
N THR A 251 26.81 12.35 24.29
CA THR A 251 26.98 13.76 24.67
C THR A 251 27.58 14.54 23.52
N VAL A 252 27.07 15.74 23.26
CA VAL A 252 27.53 16.63 22.19
C VAL A 252 27.77 18.02 22.80
N ALA A 253 28.79 18.73 22.33
CA ALA A 253 29.20 20.02 22.90
C ALA A 253 28.12 21.11 22.71
N PRO A 254 27.89 21.98 23.71
CA PRO A 254 27.09 23.20 23.54
C PRO A 254 27.56 24.04 22.35
N GLY A 255 26.63 24.62 21.59
CA GLY A 255 26.96 25.40 20.39
C GLY A 255 27.31 24.56 19.16
N THR A 256 27.12 23.24 19.20
CA THR A 256 27.34 22.37 18.02
C THR A 256 26.38 22.73 16.88
N MET A 257 26.95 22.98 15.70
CA MET A 257 26.22 23.33 14.49
C MET A 257 26.16 22.12 13.54
N ARG A 258 24.94 21.66 13.20
CA ARG A 258 24.71 20.57 12.24
C ARG A 258 24.61 21.11 10.81
N SER A 259 25.25 20.44 9.86
CA SER A 259 25.07 20.73 8.44
C SER A 259 23.70 20.22 7.97
N THR A 260 22.95 21.04 7.25
CA THR A 260 21.61 20.69 6.75
C THR A 260 21.63 19.96 5.40
N GLY A 261 22.67 20.22 4.59
CA GLY A 261 22.65 19.89 3.16
C GLY A 261 21.97 20.95 2.28
N ASP A 262 21.32 21.95 2.86
CA ASP A 262 20.58 22.98 2.13
C ASP A 262 21.45 24.19 1.78
N TRP A 263 21.15 24.82 0.64
CA TRP A 263 21.87 25.98 0.12
C TRP A 263 20.93 27.18 -0.01
N VAL A 264 21.39 28.34 0.45
CA VAL A 264 20.58 29.57 0.52
C VAL A 264 21.38 30.79 0.08
N GLN A 265 20.67 31.86 -0.27
CA GLN A 265 21.23 33.18 -0.52
C GLN A 265 20.78 34.17 0.55
N ILE A 266 21.69 35.06 0.97
CA ILE A 266 21.36 36.22 1.79
C ILE A 266 21.01 37.39 0.86
N ARG A 267 19.80 37.94 0.99
CA ARG A 267 19.40 39.23 0.38
C ARG A 267 18.72 40.06 1.45
N ASP A 268 19.10 41.32 1.60
CA ASP A 268 18.48 42.27 2.55
C ASP A 268 18.26 41.68 3.95
N THR A 269 19.31 41.03 4.48
CA THR A 269 19.37 40.29 5.76
C THR A 269 18.49 39.03 5.88
N HIS A 270 17.71 38.70 4.86
CA HIS A 270 16.85 37.51 4.81
C HIS A 270 17.53 36.33 4.10
N LEU A 271 17.28 35.13 4.60
CA LEU A 271 17.71 33.87 3.97
C LEU A 271 16.67 33.38 2.97
N TYR A 272 17.06 33.18 1.72
CA TYR A 272 16.21 32.64 0.65
C TYR A 272 16.71 31.26 0.22
N TYR A 273 15.84 30.27 0.25
CA TYR A 273 16.15 28.91 -0.21
C TYR A 273 16.46 28.87 -1.71
N LEU A 274 17.62 28.29 -2.07
CA LEU A 274 18.03 28.11 -3.47
C LEU A 274 17.96 26.65 -3.94
N GLY A 275 18.04 25.69 -3.02
CA GLY A 275 18.04 24.27 -3.33
C GLY A 275 18.93 23.46 -2.39
N ARG A 276 19.26 22.23 -2.80
CA ARG A 276 20.19 21.37 -2.06
C ARG A 276 21.63 21.52 -2.56
N ARG A 277 22.62 21.37 -1.66
CA ARG A 277 24.06 21.44 -2.00
C ARG A 277 24.49 20.32 -2.96
N ASP A 278 23.93 19.13 -2.80
CA ASP A 278 24.16 17.95 -3.66
C ASP A 278 23.54 18.10 -5.08
N ARG A 279 22.67 19.11 -5.30
CA ARG A 279 22.07 19.46 -6.60
C ARG A 279 22.61 20.75 -7.24
N LEU A 280 23.75 21.26 -6.76
CA LEU A 280 24.44 22.42 -7.33
C LEU A 280 25.37 22.00 -8.49
N VAL A 281 25.23 22.62 -9.66
CA VAL A 281 26.11 22.37 -10.82
C VAL A 281 26.82 23.67 -11.24
N LYS A 282 28.13 23.60 -11.49
CA LYS A 282 28.92 24.71 -12.08
C LYS A 282 29.08 24.49 -13.57
N ARG A 283 28.69 25.48 -14.38
CA ARG A 283 28.88 25.45 -15.85
C ARG A 283 29.43 26.79 -16.34
N HIS A 284 30.53 26.74 -17.09
CA HIS A 284 31.24 27.93 -17.63
C HIS A 284 31.53 29.03 -16.58
N GLY A 285 31.89 28.64 -15.35
CA GLY A 285 32.22 29.57 -14.26
C GLY A 285 31.02 30.18 -13.52
N GLN A 286 29.78 29.90 -13.95
CA GLN A 286 28.57 30.30 -13.23
C GLN A 286 28.01 29.11 -12.44
N ARG A 287 27.58 29.37 -11.20
CA ARG A 287 26.86 28.39 -10.37
C ARG A 287 25.39 28.35 -10.80
N LEU A 288 24.83 27.15 -10.88
CA LEU A 288 23.45 26.93 -11.26
C LEU A 288 22.81 25.90 -10.32
N HIS A 289 21.76 26.30 -9.63
CA HIS A 289 20.86 25.36 -8.96
C HIS A 289 19.93 24.73 -10.00
N LEU A 290 19.94 23.40 -10.08
CA LEU A 290 19.01 22.66 -10.95
C LEU A 290 17.55 22.98 -10.59
N ASP A 291 17.26 23.09 -9.29
CA ASP A 291 15.96 23.50 -8.73
C ASP A 291 15.49 24.88 -9.26
N THR A 292 16.40 25.85 -9.41
CA THR A 292 16.07 27.19 -9.91
C THR A 292 15.86 27.21 -11.42
N LEU A 293 16.66 26.46 -12.20
CA LEU A 293 16.48 26.38 -13.65
C LEU A 293 15.14 25.72 -13.99
N GLN A 294 14.76 24.67 -13.25
CA GLN A 294 13.45 24.01 -13.34
C GLN A 294 12.30 25.02 -13.18
N GLN A 295 12.35 25.87 -12.14
CA GLN A 295 11.31 26.90 -11.93
C GLN A 295 11.27 28.01 -12.99
N VAL A 296 12.42 28.52 -13.44
CA VAL A 296 12.45 29.61 -14.45
C VAL A 296 11.87 29.14 -15.78
N VAL A 297 12.23 27.94 -16.24
CA VAL A 297 11.70 27.36 -17.49
C VAL A 297 10.16 27.27 -17.47
N MET A 298 9.56 26.89 -16.35
CA MET A 298 8.10 26.81 -16.19
C MET A 298 7.38 28.18 -16.23
N SER A 299 8.08 29.28 -15.93
CA SER A 299 7.48 30.63 -15.84
C SER A 299 7.42 31.39 -17.17
N LEU A 300 8.43 31.22 -18.03
CA LEU A 300 8.67 32.12 -19.18
C LEU A 300 7.64 31.91 -20.31
N GLN A 301 7.20 30.67 -20.52
CA GLN A 301 6.14 30.34 -21.50
C GLN A 301 4.78 30.99 -21.14
N LYS A 302 4.40 31.02 -19.86
CA LYS A 302 3.11 31.57 -19.40
C LYS A 302 2.97 33.07 -19.72
N THR A 303 4.06 33.84 -19.59
CA THR A 303 4.03 35.30 -19.74
C THR A 303 3.80 35.76 -21.18
N ILE A 304 4.40 35.09 -22.18
CA ILE A 304 4.32 35.55 -23.57
C ILE A 304 2.93 35.22 -24.18
N LEU A 305 2.36 34.06 -23.85
CA LEU A 305 0.98 33.70 -24.25
C LEU A 305 -0.05 34.72 -23.71
N HIS A 306 0.15 35.20 -22.48
CA HIS A 306 -0.77 36.16 -21.86
C HIS A 306 -0.76 37.55 -22.53
N ARG A 307 0.37 38.01 -23.09
CA ARG A 307 0.40 39.27 -23.87
C ARG A 307 -0.25 39.10 -25.25
N LEU A 308 -0.05 37.97 -25.91
CA LEU A 308 -0.59 37.75 -27.25
C LEU A 308 -2.14 37.72 -27.25
N SER A 309 -2.76 37.16 -26.20
CA SER A 309 -4.23 37.14 -26.07
C SER A 309 -4.89 38.48 -25.74
N GLN A 310 -4.10 39.51 -25.41
CA GLN A 310 -4.59 40.89 -25.27
C GLN A 310 -4.53 41.70 -26.57
N LEU A 311 -3.71 41.26 -27.55
CA LEU A 311 -3.43 41.98 -28.79
C LEU A 311 -4.02 41.30 -30.03
N LEU A 312 -4.36 40.02 -29.96
CA LEU A 312 -4.88 39.21 -31.06
C LEU A 312 -6.21 38.55 -30.67
N PRO A 313 -7.14 38.34 -31.62
CA PRO A 313 -8.32 37.51 -31.40
C PRO A 313 -7.92 36.12 -30.90
N SER A 314 -8.73 35.50 -30.03
CA SER A 314 -8.37 34.25 -29.32
C SER A 314 -7.92 33.08 -30.21
N HIS A 315 -8.42 32.98 -31.44
CA HIS A 315 -8.04 31.94 -32.42
C HIS A 315 -6.77 32.28 -33.23
N SER A 316 -6.26 33.51 -33.13
CA SER A 316 -5.04 33.99 -33.77
C SER A 316 -3.83 33.99 -32.81
N VAL A 317 -4.06 33.68 -31.53
CA VAL A 317 -3.02 33.49 -30.52
C VAL A 317 -2.43 32.09 -30.71
N PRO A 318 -1.10 31.93 -30.81
CA PRO A 318 -0.47 30.59 -30.88
C PRO A 318 -0.73 29.79 -29.61
N ASP A 319 -1.18 28.53 -29.73
CA ASP A 319 -1.43 27.65 -28.58
C ASP A 319 -0.16 27.30 -27.78
N THR A 320 1.01 27.39 -28.40
CA THR A 320 2.30 27.09 -27.77
C THR A 320 3.40 27.97 -28.36
N LEU A 321 4.36 28.34 -27.52
CA LEU A 321 5.56 29.08 -27.91
C LEU A 321 6.80 28.21 -27.69
N VAL A 322 7.62 28.14 -28.73
CA VAL A 322 8.82 27.29 -28.82
C VAL A 322 10.03 28.18 -29.07
N LEU A 323 10.96 28.18 -28.11
CA LEU A 323 12.12 29.05 -28.10
C LEU A 323 13.29 28.37 -28.80
N VAL A 324 13.58 28.82 -30.02
CA VAL A 324 14.74 28.40 -30.82
C VAL A 324 15.93 29.35 -30.62
N PRO A 325 17.16 28.84 -30.37
CA PRO A 325 18.34 29.70 -30.16
C PRO A 325 18.70 30.59 -31.36
N ALA A 326 18.41 30.10 -32.57
CA ALA A 326 18.51 30.84 -33.84
C ALA A 326 17.57 30.19 -34.87
N LEU A 327 17.13 30.94 -35.88
CA LEU A 327 16.32 30.39 -36.97
C LEU A 327 17.21 29.55 -37.91
N PRO A 328 16.94 28.24 -38.09
CA PRO A 328 17.69 27.43 -39.05
C PRO A 328 17.41 27.90 -40.47
N LEU A 329 18.46 28.05 -41.28
CA LEU A 329 18.40 28.46 -42.68
C LEU A 329 18.89 27.30 -43.55
N SER A 330 18.26 27.11 -44.72
CA SER A 330 18.73 26.15 -45.72
C SER A 330 20.01 26.66 -46.40
N SER A 331 20.65 25.78 -47.18
CA SER A 331 21.80 26.11 -48.05
C SER A 331 21.51 27.19 -49.11
N HIS A 332 20.26 27.67 -49.22
CA HIS A 332 19.86 28.79 -50.07
C HIS A 332 19.37 30.02 -49.26
N GLY A 333 19.73 30.10 -47.97
CA GLY A 333 19.46 31.25 -47.10
C GLY A 333 18.00 31.45 -46.69
N LYS A 334 17.09 30.56 -47.08
CA LYS A 334 15.67 30.60 -46.69
C LYS A 334 15.46 29.86 -45.37
N VAL A 335 14.53 30.32 -44.54
CA VAL A 335 14.19 29.65 -43.27
C VAL A 335 13.82 28.18 -43.54
N SER A 336 14.58 27.28 -42.95
CA SER A 336 14.48 25.83 -43.13
C SER A 336 13.31 25.30 -42.31
N MET A 337 12.09 25.43 -42.85
CA MET A 337 10.87 25.07 -42.13
C MET A 337 10.83 23.59 -41.75
N GLY A 338 11.55 22.71 -42.48
CA GLY A 338 11.71 21.30 -42.11
C GLY A 338 12.60 21.09 -40.88
N GLU A 339 13.62 21.91 -40.66
CA GLU A 339 14.44 21.87 -39.44
C GLU A 339 13.77 22.60 -38.27
N LEU A 340 13.09 23.71 -38.55
CA LEU A 340 12.23 24.38 -37.57
C LEU A 340 11.11 23.45 -37.09
N MET A 341 10.47 22.69 -37.98
CA MET A 341 9.50 21.66 -37.61
C MET A 341 10.14 20.50 -36.84
N LYS A 342 11.41 20.12 -37.12
CA LYS A 342 12.11 19.11 -36.31
C LYS A 342 12.50 19.63 -34.92
N ILE A 343 12.91 20.89 -34.77
CA ILE A 343 13.21 21.49 -33.47
C ILE A 343 11.91 21.71 -32.70
N TYR A 344 10.86 22.19 -33.37
CA TYR A 344 9.50 22.25 -32.85
C TYR A 344 9.05 20.88 -32.36
N GLN A 345 9.11 19.82 -33.18
CA GLN A 345 8.75 18.46 -32.78
C GLN A 345 9.59 17.93 -31.61
N ARG A 346 10.88 18.26 -31.50
CA ARG A 346 11.73 17.87 -30.35
C ARG A 346 11.39 18.63 -29.07
N GLN A 347 11.21 19.95 -29.12
CA GLN A 347 10.79 20.73 -27.93
C GLN A 347 9.32 20.45 -27.56
N ARG A 348 8.47 20.17 -28.56
CA ARG A 348 7.09 19.69 -28.42
C ARG A 348 7.04 18.31 -27.77
N ALA A 349 7.99 17.42 -28.05
CA ALA A 349 8.14 16.17 -27.29
C ALA A 349 8.51 16.38 -25.81
N GLY A 350 9.02 17.55 -25.43
CA GLY A 350 9.23 17.96 -24.04
C GLY A 350 8.14 18.89 -23.47
N SER A 351 7.19 19.40 -24.26
CA SER A 351 6.19 20.37 -23.74
C SER A 351 4.85 20.55 -24.49
N GLU A 352 4.41 19.63 -25.37
CA GLU A 352 2.98 19.46 -25.70
C GLU A 352 2.58 17.98 -25.79
N SER A 353 1.44 17.45 -25.35
CA SER A 353 0.31 17.92 -24.51
C SER A 353 -0.02 19.41 -24.55
N HIS A 354 -0.81 19.83 -25.54
CA HIS A 354 -2.16 20.36 -25.26
C HIS A 354 -3.07 20.40 -26.49
N SER A 355 -2.52 20.41 -27.72
CA SER A 355 -3.31 20.04 -28.92
C SER A 355 -3.57 18.52 -29.05
N ALA A 356 -3.16 17.73 -28.06
CA ALA A 356 -3.25 16.27 -28.02
C ALA A 356 -4.17 15.76 -26.87
N LEU A 357 -5.01 16.63 -26.30
CA LEU A 357 -5.98 16.28 -25.23
C LEU A 357 -7.19 15.44 -25.72
N ARG A 358 -6.95 14.58 -26.72
CA ARG A 358 -7.80 13.45 -27.12
C ARG A 358 -7.01 12.14 -27.26
N ASP A 359 -5.72 12.13 -26.95
CA ASP A 359 -4.84 10.95 -27.02
C ASP A 359 -4.18 10.70 -25.65
N THR A 360 -4.47 9.55 -25.05
CA THR A 360 -3.98 9.16 -23.72
C THR A 360 -2.46 9.07 -23.63
N LYS A 361 -1.73 8.86 -24.75
CA LYS A 361 -0.25 8.74 -24.73
C LYS A 361 0.47 10.02 -24.32
N THR A 362 0.01 11.20 -24.71
CA THR A 362 0.68 12.49 -24.39
C THR A 362 0.29 13.04 -23.03
N LEU A 363 -0.83 12.59 -22.48
CA LEU A 363 -1.19 12.81 -21.08
C LEU A 363 -0.35 11.89 -20.17
N ARG A 364 -0.17 10.61 -20.57
CA ARG A 364 0.68 9.61 -19.90
C ARG A 364 2.12 10.07 -19.74
N ALA A 365 2.79 10.46 -20.84
CA ALA A 365 4.18 10.90 -20.78
C ALA A 365 4.40 12.10 -19.82
N ARG A 366 3.46 13.04 -19.75
CA ARG A 366 3.58 14.23 -18.91
C ARG A 366 3.32 13.96 -17.44
N LEU A 367 2.32 13.12 -17.14
CA LEU A 367 2.12 12.59 -15.80
C LEU A 367 3.34 11.78 -15.31
N GLN A 368 3.99 10.97 -16.18
CA GLN A 368 5.22 10.22 -15.85
C GLN A 368 6.43 11.15 -15.61
N SER A 369 6.45 12.33 -16.23
CA SER A 369 7.46 13.36 -15.98
C SER A 369 7.30 14.00 -14.60
N LEU A 370 6.11 14.54 -14.33
CA LEU A 370 5.82 15.22 -13.06
C LEU A 370 6.02 14.29 -11.86
N TRP A 371 5.64 13.03 -11.99
CA TRP A 371 5.79 12.03 -10.95
C TRP A 371 7.26 11.72 -10.63
N ARG A 372 8.13 11.58 -11.65
CA ARG A 372 9.59 11.48 -11.43
C ARG A 372 10.15 12.72 -10.75
N GLU A 373 9.81 13.92 -11.27
CA GLU A 373 10.26 15.20 -10.69
C GLU A 373 9.87 15.33 -9.21
N THR A 374 8.66 14.88 -8.84
CA THR A 374 8.16 14.98 -7.47
C THR A 374 8.86 14.02 -6.50
N LEU A 375 9.33 12.87 -7.00
CA LEU A 375 10.00 11.84 -6.23
C LEU A 375 11.53 12.00 -6.20
N GLY A 376 12.10 12.81 -7.09
CA GLY A 376 13.55 12.99 -7.21
C GLY A 376 14.26 11.85 -7.96
N LEU A 377 13.49 10.98 -8.64
CA LEU A 377 13.99 9.85 -9.43
C LEU A 377 14.77 10.35 -10.65
N THR A 378 15.72 9.54 -11.12
CA THR A 378 16.54 9.88 -12.30
C THR A 378 15.75 9.70 -13.60
N GLU A 379 16.20 10.31 -14.72
CA GLU A 379 15.44 10.24 -15.99
C GLU A 379 15.27 8.80 -16.53
N ASP A 380 16.12 7.86 -16.10
CA ASP A 380 16.14 6.46 -16.55
C ASP A 380 15.11 5.54 -15.83
N GLU A 381 14.50 5.97 -14.71
CA GLU A 381 13.52 5.13 -13.99
C GLU A 381 12.13 5.20 -14.61
N ALA A 382 11.72 4.11 -15.28
CA ALA A 382 10.48 4.04 -16.03
C ALA A 382 9.24 3.83 -15.13
N ILE A 383 8.51 4.91 -14.86
CA ILE A 383 7.18 4.84 -14.22
C ILE A 383 6.21 4.10 -15.14
N GLN A 384 5.67 2.97 -14.68
CA GLN A 384 4.73 2.13 -15.43
C GLN A 384 3.28 2.57 -15.18
N GLU A 385 2.31 1.98 -15.89
CA GLU A 385 0.91 2.37 -15.74
C GLU A 385 0.23 1.82 -14.47
N ASP A 386 0.85 0.85 -13.82
CA ASP A 386 0.43 0.29 -12.54
C ASP A 386 1.19 0.88 -11.34
N SER A 387 2.30 1.59 -11.56
CA SER A 387 3.05 2.27 -10.50
C SER A 387 2.12 3.13 -9.63
N ASN A 388 2.17 2.95 -8.31
CA ASN A 388 1.44 3.75 -7.33
C ASN A 388 2.41 4.73 -6.65
N PHE A 389 1.95 5.95 -6.38
CA PHE A 389 2.86 7.01 -5.98
C PHE A 389 3.58 6.73 -4.66
N LEU A 390 2.89 6.10 -3.71
CA LEU A 390 3.48 5.74 -2.41
C LEU A 390 4.49 4.60 -2.53
N PHE A 391 4.22 3.62 -3.40
CA PHE A 391 5.14 2.50 -3.64
C PHE A 391 6.35 2.88 -4.51
N SER A 392 6.28 3.96 -5.28
CA SER A 392 7.46 4.56 -5.96
C SER A 392 8.41 5.32 -5.01
N GLY A 393 8.28 5.18 -3.69
CA GLY A 393 9.07 5.92 -2.69
C GLY A 393 8.49 7.29 -2.31
N GLY A 394 7.28 7.60 -2.77
CA GLY A 394 6.59 8.84 -2.44
C GLY A 394 5.90 8.81 -1.10
N ASP A 395 5.76 9.97 -0.47
CA ASP A 395 4.97 10.10 0.75
C ASP A 395 3.69 10.94 0.53
N SER A 396 2.96 11.13 1.64
CA SER A 396 1.79 12.01 1.68
C SER A 396 2.14 13.47 1.35
N LEU A 397 3.42 13.82 1.41
CA LEU A 397 4.09 15.11 1.25
C LEU A 397 4.77 15.31 -0.12
N GLN A 398 4.61 14.36 -1.02
CA GLN A 398 5.10 14.42 -2.38
C GLN A 398 3.92 14.24 -3.33
N ALA A 399 3.03 13.28 -3.09
CA ALA A 399 1.83 13.12 -3.92
C ALA A 399 0.93 14.38 -3.89
N LEU A 400 1.09 15.26 -2.90
CA LEU A 400 0.25 16.46 -2.72
C LEU A 400 0.75 17.60 -3.66
N ARG A 401 2.05 17.53 -4.06
CA ARG A 401 2.82 18.38 -4.99
C ARG A 401 2.50 17.89 -6.38
N LEU A 402 2.67 16.58 -6.62
CA LEU A 402 2.29 15.93 -7.88
C LEU A 402 0.85 16.27 -8.27
N CYS A 403 -0.11 16.29 -7.34
CA CYS A 403 -1.48 16.66 -7.69
C CYS A 403 -1.62 18.12 -8.14
N ASP A 404 -0.95 19.06 -7.49
CA ASP A 404 -1.03 20.48 -7.85
C ASP A 404 -0.23 20.76 -9.13
N ASP A 405 0.87 20.03 -9.36
CA ASP A 405 1.63 19.99 -10.61
C ASP A 405 0.80 19.41 -11.76
N ILE A 406 0.08 18.30 -11.55
CA ILE A 406 -0.88 17.75 -12.52
C ILE A 406 -2.00 18.74 -12.80
N THR A 407 -2.58 19.33 -11.76
CA THR A 407 -3.67 20.30 -11.88
C THR A 407 -3.20 21.54 -12.65
N THR A 408 -1.95 21.97 -12.44
CA THR A 408 -1.31 23.09 -13.14
C THR A 408 -0.90 22.74 -14.57
N ALA A 409 -0.45 21.51 -14.83
CA ALA A 409 -0.02 21.04 -16.14
C ALA A 409 -1.18 20.65 -17.06
N VAL A 410 -2.33 20.26 -16.51
CA VAL A 410 -3.53 19.86 -17.25
C VAL A 410 -4.57 21.00 -17.31
N GLY A 411 -4.53 21.93 -16.36
CA GLY A 411 -5.36 23.14 -16.38
C GLY A 411 -6.80 22.97 -15.90
N VAL A 412 -7.17 21.79 -15.39
CA VAL A 412 -8.53 21.45 -14.94
C VAL A 412 -8.49 20.92 -13.50
N THR A 413 -9.21 21.55 -12.58
CA THR A 413 -9.31 21.11 -11.18
C THR A 413 -10.23 19.90 -11.05
N SER A 414 -9.67 18.74 -10.72
CA SER A 414 -10.40 17.46 -10.59
C SER A 414 -10.64 17.07 -9.12
N SER A 415 -11.91 16.89 -8.77
CA SER A 415 -12.34 16.37 -7.46
C SER A 415 -11.87 14.92 -7.27
N GLY A 416 -11.22 14.63 -6.13
CA GLY A 416 -10.77 13.28 -5.78
C GLY A 416 -9.46 12.84 -6.46
N LEU A 417 -8.81 13.69 -7.27
CA LEU A 417 -7.52 13.38 -7.90
C LEU A 417 -6.46 12.94 -6.89
N LEU A 418 -6.50 13.51 -5.68
CA LEU A 418 -5.72 13.07 -4.54
C LEU A 418 -5.85 11.59 -4.22
N GLU A 419 -7.09 11.16 -3.98
CA GLU A 419 -7.40 9.82 -3.51
C GLU A 419 -6.84 8.81 -4.51
N VAL A 420 -6.99 9.13 -5.80
CA VAL A 420 -6.44 8.38 -6.92
C VAL A 420 -4.90 8.45 -6.99
N ILE A 421 -4.25 9.52 -6.53
CA ILE A 421 -2.78 9.60 -6.45
C ILE A 421 -2.20 8.80 -5.28
N LEU A 422 -2.84 8.83 -4.09
CA LEU A 422 -2.36 8.07 -2.94
C LEU A 422 -2.64 6.57 -3.07
N ASP A 423 -3.87 6.21 -3.44
CA ASP A 423 -4.38 4.84 -3.33
C ASP A 423 -4.55 4.15 -4.70
N GLY A 424 -4.37 4.89 -5.81
CA GLY A 424 -4.50 4.39 -7.17
C GLY A 424 -3.18 4.30 -7.93
N SER A 425 -3.24 3.66 -9.09
CA SER A 425 -2.11 3.52 -10.01
C SER A 425 -1.97 4.70 -10.96
N PHE A 426 -0.83 4.77 -11.65
CA PHE A 426 -0.55 5.73 -12.69
C PHE A 426 -1.64 5.80 -13.78
N SER A 427 -2.16 4.64 -14.21
CA SER A 427 -3.23 4.50 -15.20
C SER A 427 -4.55 5.08 -14.68
N GLU A 428 -4.79 5.01 -13.37
CA GLU A 428 -5.99 5.52 -12.74
C GLU A 428 -5.92 7.02 -12.56
N ILE A 429 -4.75 7.56 -12.20
CA ILE A 429 -4.49 9.00 -12.20
C ILE A 429 -4.64 9.52 -13.62
N LEU A 430 -4.01 8.87 -14.60
CA LEU A 430 -4.15 9.17 -16.03
C LEU A 430 -5.61 9.16 -16.49
N ARG A 431 -6.38 8.12 -16.13
CA ARG A 431 -7.81 7.97 -16.46
C ARG A 431 -8.66 9.03 -15.78
N HIS A 432 -8.42 9.33 -14.50
CA HIS A 432 -9.17 10.31 -13.71
C HIS A 432 -8.95 11.72 -14.24
N VAL A 433 -7.69 12.06 -14.55
CA VAL A 433 -7.30 13.30 -15.22
C VAL A 433 -7.92 13.39 -16.62
N ALA A 434 -7.79 12.34 -17.45
CA ALA A 434 -8.37 12.29 -18.79
C ALA A 434 -9.88 12.50 -18.78
N THR A 435 -10.59 11.87 -17.82
CA THR A 435 -12.04 11.99 -17.69
C THR A 435 -12.44 13.41 -17.30
N ALA A 436 -11.70 14.07 -16.39
CA ALA A 436 -11.95 15.47 -16.01
C ALA A 436 -11.73 16.46 -17.15
N THR A 437 -10.80 16.19 -18.09
CA THR A 437 -10.61 17.00 -19.30
C THR A 437 -11.67 16.78 -20.38
N LEU A 438 -12.51 15.74 -20.29
CA LEU A 438 -13.49 15.38 -21.34
C LEU A 438 -14.92 15.88 -21.07
N THR A 439 -15.22 16.44 -19.90
CA THR A 439 -16.60 16.71 -19.44
C THR A 439 -17.19 18.08 -19.84
N PHE A 440 -16.53 18.85 -20.71
CA PHE A 440 -17.09 20.07 -21.30
C PHE A 440 -17.54 19.84 -22.75
N PRO A 441 -18.85 19.71 -23.04
CA PRO A 441 -19.34 19.58 -24.41
C PRO A 441 -19.53 20.96 -25.06
N SER A 442 -18.89 21.17 -26.20
CA SER A 442 -19.27 22.22 -27.16
C SER A 442 -20.17 21.63 -28.24
N GLU A 443 -21.46 21.91 -28.18
CA GLU A 443 -22.33 21.73 -29.35
C GLU A 443 -21.96 22.74 -30.44
N LEU A 444 -21.86 22.28 -31.70
CA LEU A 444 -22.55 22.84 -32.88
C LEU A 444 -21.97 22.27 -34.20
N SER A 445 -22.86 21.85 -35.10
CA SER A 445 -22.62 21.55 -36.54
C SER A 445 -21.99 20.18 -36.89
N ARG A 446 -22.40 19.45 -37.95
CA ARG A 446 -23.63 19.42 -38.80
C ARG A 446 -23.57 18.16 -39.72
N THR A 447 -24.64 17.35 -39.79
CA THR A 447 -25.25 16.65 -40.97
C THR A 447 -24.36 16.10 -42.13
N SER A 448 -24.55 14.90 -42.73
CA SER A 448 -25.81 14.39 -43.33
C SER A 448 -25.83 12.92 -43.85
N HIS A 449 -26.94 12.21 -43.61
CA HIS A 449 -27.71 11.22 -44.44
C HIS A 449 -27.16 9.87 -45.04
N PRO A 450 -28.06 8.87 -45.34
CA PRO A 450 -27.71 7.43 -45.46
C PRO A 450 -28.20 6.68 -46.74
N VAL A 451 -27.77 5.41 -46.94
CA VAL A 451 -28.38 4.41 -47.88
C VAL A 451 -28.31 2.98 -47.28
N ALA A 452 -29.16 2.04 -47.73
CA ALA A 452 -29.50 0.80 -46.99
C ALA A 452 -29.44 -0.55 -47.78
N MET A 453 -29.57 -1.66 -47.03
CA MET A 453 -30.06 -3.02 -47.37
C MET A 453 -29.27 -3.98 -48.30
N LYS A 454 -28.84 -5.15 -47.77
CA LYS A 454 -29.51 -6.48 -47.93
C LYS A 454 -28.83 -7.66 -47.20
N ARG A 455 -29.64 -8.68 -46.87
CA ARG A 455 -29.37 -10.11 -46.52
C ARG A 455 -30.30 -10.99 -47.42
N PRO A 456 -30.28 -12.35 -47.46
CA PRO A 456 -29.65 -13.40 -46.60
C PRO A 456 -28.69 -14.33 -47.43
N ALA A 457 -28.39 -15.63 -47.20
CA ALA A 457 -28.91 -16.70 -46.32
C ALA A 457 -27.91 -17.87 -46.09
N ASP A 458 -28.25 -18.74 -45.12
CA ASP A 458 -27.74 -20.12 -44.85
C ASP A 458 -28.55 -21.18 -45.70
N PRO A 459 -28.43 -22.56 -45.61
CA PRO A 459 -27.93 -23.39 -44.47
C PRO A 459 -27.40 -24.86 -44.70
N VAL A 460 -27.19 -25.57 -43.56
CA VAL A 460 -27.25 -27.04 -43.23
C VAL A 460 -26.05 -28.02 -43.43
N SER A 461 -25.88 -28.88 -42.39
CA SER A 461 -25.46 -30.31 -42.39
C SER A 461 -23.98 -30.72 -42.41
N SER A 462 -23.51 -31.81 -41.79
CA SER A 462 -23.98 -32.65 -40.64
C SER A 462 -22.99 -33.80 -40.32
N ALA A 463 -22.96 -34.24 -39.05
CA ALA A 463 -22.61 -35.60 -38.56
C ALA A 463 -21.13 -36.11 -38.48
N GLN A 464 -20.78 -36.65 -37.30
CA GLN A 464 -19.77 -37.72 -37.09
C GLN A 464 -20.48 -39.11 -37.20
N PRO A 465 -19.79 -40.29 -37.18
CA PRO A 465 -19.40 -40.93 -35.89
C PRO A 465 -18.24 -41.99 -35.88
N LYS A 466 -17.59 -42.18 -34.69
CA LYS A 466 -17.06 -43.46 -34.08
C LYS A 466 -16.07 -44.36 -34.91
N ARG A 467 -15.14 -45.17 -34.35
CA ARG A 467 -15.06 -45.96 -33.08
C ARG A 467 -13.65 -46.64 -32.91
N GLN A 468 -13.13 -46.82 -31.67
CA GLN A 468 -12.30 -47.93 -31.09
C GLN A 468 -11.05 -48.51 -31.87
N HIS A 469 -9.96 -49.11 -31.30
CA HIS A 469 -9.73 -49.86 -30.03
C HIS A 469 -8.20 -50.08 -29.70
N THR A 470 -7.86 -50.28 -28.41
CA THR A 470 -6.68 -51.01 -27.79
C THR A 470 -5.20 -50.55 -27.78
N ASP A 471 -4.64 -50.70 -26.56
CA ASP A 471 -3.25 -50.75 -26.03
C ASP A 471 -2.37 -51.93 -26.57
N PRO A 472 -1.09 -52.19 -26.13
CA PRO A 472 -0.34 -51.62 -24.98
C PRO A 472 1.17 -51.33 -25.16
N TYR A 473 1.81 -50.75 -24.13
CA TYR A 473 3.09 -51.26 -23.58
C TYR A 473 3.35 -50.73 -22.15
N SER A 474 4.04 -51.52 -21.32
CA SER A 474 4.37 -51.23 -19.92
C SER A 474 5.80 -50.68 -19.76
N THR A 475 6.05 -49.91 -18.69
CA THR A 475 7.37 -49.89 -18.05
C THR A 475 7.28 -49.46 -16.58
N THR A 476 8.08 -50.10 -15.73
CA THR A 476 8.18 -49.93 -14.27
C THR A 476 9.17 -48.82 -13.87
N ALA A 477 8.92 -48.08 -12.79
CA ALA A 477 9.97 -47.39 -12.02
C ALA A 477 9.58 -46.99 -10.56
N ALA A 478 10.36 -47.51 -9.60
CA ALA A 478 10.77 -46.94 -8.30
C ALA A 478 9.75 -46.29 -7.32
N GLU A 479 9.62 -46.90 -6.13
CA GLU A 479 8.98 -46.33 -4.93
C GLU A 479 9.99 -45.57 -4.05
N TRP A 480 9.63 -44.37 -3.56
CA TRP A 480 10.41 -43.57 -2.60
C TRP A 480 9.45 -42.97 -1.56
N PRO A 481 9.82 -42.88 -0.26
CA PRO A 481 8.93 -42.42 0.80
C PRO A 481 8.76 -40.88 0.79
N LEU A 482 7.52 -40.39 0.81
CA LEU A 482 7.20 -38.95 0.84
C LEU A 482 6.03 -38.65 1.78
N GLY A 483 6.12 -37.50 2.48
CA GLY A 483 5.11 -36.99 3.39
C GLY A 483 3.93 -36.29 2.70
N VAL A 484 2.88 -35.99 3.46
CA VAL A 484 1.68 -35.29 2.99
C VAL A 484 1.78 -33.81 3.33
N VAL A 485 1.60 -32.92 2.35
CA VAL A 485 1.50 -31.48 2.56
C VAL A 485 0.04 -31.09 2.58
N VAL A 486 -0.38 -30.26 3.54
CA VAL A 486 -1.74 -29.70 3.61
C VAL A 486 -1.64 -28.19 3.68
N SER A 487 -2.20 -27.52 2.68
CA SER A 487 -2.23 -26.06 2.57
C SER A 487 -3.68 -25.60 2.39
N SER A 488 -4.02 -24.41 2.87
CA SER A 488 -5.38 -23.85 2.81
C SER A 488 -5.86 -23.47 1.40
N LEU A 489 -5.08 -23.76 0.35
CA LEU A 489 -5.47 -23.48 -1.05
C LEU A 489 -5.16 -24.60 -2.07
N LYS A 490 -4.49 -25.70 -1.68
CA LYS A 490 -4.21 -26.82 -2.60
C LYS A 490 -4.35 -28.17 -1.91
N LYS A 491 -5.33 -28.95 -2.39
CA LYS A 491 -5.62 -30.38 -2.20
C LYS A 491 -4.79 -31.13 -1.15
N ALA A 492 -5.47 -31.67 -0.14
CA ALA A 492 -5.04 -32.93 0.46
C ALA A 492 -5.16 -34.04 -0.63
N VAL A 493 -4.03 -34.41 -1.25
CA VAL A 493 -4.00 -35.55 -2.19
C VAL A 493 -3.89 -36.84 -1.37
N ARG A 494 -5.04 -37.46 -1.09
CA ARG A 494 -5.13 -38.79 -0.48
C ARG A 494 -5.24 -39.83 -1.59
N CYS A 495 -4.13 -40.48 -1.94
CA CYS A 495 -4.18 -41.74 -2.70
C CYS A 495 -4.51 -42.87 -1.71
N THR A 496 -5.75 -43.33 -1.69
CA THR A 496 -6.18 -44.47 -0.88
C THR A 496 -6.04 -45.77 -1.68
N TRP A 497 -5.29 -46.73 -1.16
CA TRP A 497 -5.53 -48.14 -1.44
C TRP A 497 -6.31 -48.77 -0.30
N THR A 498 -7.29 -49.59 -0.65
CA THR A 498 -8.12 -50.35 0.28
C THR A 498 -7.42 -51.63 0.69
N GLU A 499 -7.41 -51.96 1.98
CA GLU A 499 -7.46 -53.36 2.39
C GLU A 499 -8.31 -53.53 3.65
N ARG A 500 -9.04 -54.64 3.72
CA ARG A 500 -9.94 -54.97 4.84
C ARG A 500 -9.22 -55.92 5.78
N ASN A 501 -9.32 -55.73 7.09
CA ASN A 501 -10.06 -56.63 7.99
C ASN A 501 -9.88 -56.26 9.48
N HIS A 502 -10.76 -56.84 10.30
CA HIS A 502 -10.82 -56.87 11.77
C HIS A 502 -9.44 -57.00 12.47
N SER A 503 -9.23 -56.58 13.74
CA SER A 503 -10.06 -56.92 14.91
C SER A 503 -9.76 -56.15 16.22
N GLN A 504 -10.82 -56.01 17.05
CA GLN A 504 -10.93 -55.98 18.53
C GLN A 504 -9.87 -55.34 19.47
N ALA A 505 -10.35 -54.30 20.20
CA ALA A 505 -10.41 -54.11 21.67
C ALA A 505 -9.16 -54.09 22.58
N VAL A 506 -9.11 -53.11 23.52
CA VAL A 506 -9.34 -53.27 24.99
C VAL A 506 -9.16 -51.91 25.73
N GLU A 507 -9.84 -51.73 26.87
CA GLU A 507 -9.96 -50.52 27.74
C GLU A 507 -8.70 -50.23 28.60
N THR A 508 -8.46 -49.04 29.19
CA THR A 508 -8.95 -48.67 30.55
C THR A 508 -8.51 -47.27 31.07
N ASN A 509 -9.42 -46.57 31.76
CA ASN A 509 -9.31 -45.69 32.95
C ASN A 509 -8.36 -44.45 33.05
N ASP A 510 -8.94 -43.24 32.97
CA ASP A 510 -9.29 -42.28 34.07
C ASP A 510 -8.53 -42.32 35.44
N PRO A 511 -8.46 -41.24 36.29
CA PRO A 511 -9.22 -39.98 36.23
C PRO A 511 -8.56 -38.64 36.71
N SER A 512 -9.31 -37.55 36.46
CA SER A 512 -9.52 -36.36 37.33
C SER A 512 -8.48 -35.22 37.45
N ALA A 513 -8.92 -33.99 37.11
CA ALA A 513 -9.04 -32.86 38.04
C ALA A 513 -9.89 -31.71 37.43
N SER A 514 -10.81 -31.14 38.21
CA SER A 514 -11.83 -30.18 37.74
C SER A 514 -11.64 -28.75 38.27
N SER A 515 -12.05 -27.74 37.50
CA SER A 515 -12.67 -26.52 38.06
C SER A 515 -13.69 -25.91 37.10
N VAL A 516 -14.71 -25.22 37.63
CA VAL A 516 -16.02 -24.98 36.98
C VAL A 516 -16.51 -23.56 37.23
N THR A 517 -17.19 -22.93 36.26
CA THR A 517 -18.37 -22.00 36.39
C THR A 517 -18.79 -21.43 35.00
N PRO A 518 -20.01 -20.90 34.77
CA PRO A 518 -21.23 -21.67 34.47
C PRO A 518 -21.88 -21.30 33.09
N PRO A 519 -22.96 -21.97 32.63
CA PRO A 519 -23.27 -22.04 31.19
C PRO A 519 -24.36 -21.09 30.68
N LEU A 520 -24.27 -20.76 29.39
CA LEU A 520 -25.43 -20.49 28.53
C LEU A 520 -25.81 -21.80 27.81
N ARG A 521 -27.07 -22.23 27.96
CA ARG A 521 -27.61 -23.44 27.31
C ARG A 521 -28.15 -23.10 25.94
N GLU A 522 -27.57 -23.68 24.90
CA GLU A 522 -28.27 -24.03 23.66
C GLU A 522 -27.67 -25.31 23.05
N ALA A 523 -28.36 -25.92 22.08
CA ALA A 523 -28.34 -27.37 21.91
C ALA A 523 -27.08 -27.97 21.24
N GLY A 524 -26.42 -28.90 21.94
CA GLY A 524 -25.70 -30.04 21.33
C GLY A 524 -24.55 -29.75 20.36
N GLY A 525 -23.97 -28.55 20.38
CA GLY A 525 -22.87 -28.16 19.49
C GLY A 525 -21.51 -28.75 19.90
N LEU A 526 -20.62 -28.88 18.92
CA LEU A 526 -19.20 -29.14 19.18
C LEU A 526 -18.61 -27.86 19.79
N GLY A 527 -17.97 -27.93 20.96
CA GLY A 527 -17.21 -26.80 21.48
C GLY A 527 -15.90 -26.63 20.72
N LEU A 528 -15.35 -25.41 20.69
CA LEU A 528 -13.98 -25.14 20.24
C LEU A 528 -13.16 -24.57 21.40
N GLY A 529 -11.91 -25.01 21.52
CA GLY A 529 -10.96 -24.48 22.49
C GLY A 529 -9.58 -24.30 21.86
N VAL A 530 -8.84 -23.28 22.32
CA VAL A 530 -7.44 -23.09 21.94
C VAL A 530 -6.60 -24.19 22.57
N SER A 531 -5.90 -24.96 21.75
CA SER A 531 -4.93 -25.98 22.18
C SER A 531 -3.59 -25.36 22.53
N TRP A 532 -3.15 -24.39 21.73
CA TRP A 532 -1.96 -23.57 21.97
C TRP A 532 -2.03 -22.27 21.15
N GLU A 533 -1.27 -21.26 21.57
CA GLU A 533 -0.98 -20.05 20.82
C GLU A 533 0.54 -19.84 20.74
N SER A 534 1.03 -19.20 19.67
CA SER A 534 2.45 -18.91 19.48
C SER A 534 2.65 -17.49 18.93
N ASP A 535 3.59 -16.74 19.52
CA ASP A 535 3.87 -15.34 19.19
C ASP A 535 4.75 -15.22 17.95
N THR A 536 4.32 -14.41 16.98
CA THR A 536 5.05 -14.08 15.76
C THR A 536 5.59 -12.65 15.77
N GLY A 537 5.31 -11.87 16.82
CA GLY A 537 5.84 -10.53 17.08
C GLY A 537 5.17 -9.39 16.33
N ARG A 538 4.37 -9.65 15.29
CA ARG A 538 3.43 -8.72 14.62
C ARG A 538 2.36 -9.49 13.83
N CYS A 539 1.29 -8.81 13.44
CA CYS A 539 0.16 -9.31 12.64
C CYS A 539 0.47 -10.44 11.65
N VAL A 540 -0.40 -11.46 11.63
CA VAL A 540 -0.29 -12.64 10.75
C VAL A 540 -1.38 -12.64 9.67
N ASP A 541 -1.04 -12.13 8.48
CA ASP A 541 -1.92 -12.18 7.29
C ASP A 541 -1.63 -13.40 6.40
N ALA A 542 -0.45 -14.00 6.49
CA ALA A 542 -0.12 -15.23 5.78
C ALA A 542 -0.99 -16.39 6.29
N SER A 543 -1.25 -17.39 5.44
CA SER A 543 -1.99 -18.59 5.83
C SER A 543 -1.03 -19.72 6.22
N PRO A 544 -1.27 -20.43 7.34
CA PRO A 544 -0.42 -21.54 7.77
C PRO A 544 -0.41 -22.70 6.77
N VAL A 545 0.75 -23.33 6.62
CA VAL A 545 0.92 -24.53 5.79
C VAL A 545 1.51 -25.66 6.61
N LEU A 546 0.94 -26.85 6.46
CA LEU A 546 1.31 -28.04 7.21
C LEU A 546 2.14 -29.00 6.37
N LEU A 547 3.21 -29.52 6.95
CA LEU A 547 3.98 -30.65 6.43
C LEU A 547 3.88 -31.83 7.40
N ILE A 548 3.30 -32.93 6.92
CA ILE A 548 3.09 -34.17 7.67
C ILE A 548 4.09 -35.23 7.18
N GLN A 549 5.11 -35.52 7.99
CA GLN A 549 6.12 -36.54 7.72
C GLN A 549 5.78 -37.81 8.52
N ARG A 550 5.66 -38.95 7.82
CA ARG A 550 5.51 -40.27 8.45
C ARG A 550 6.89 -40.92 8.55
N GLY A 551 7.20 -41.51 9.71
CA GLY A 551 8.44 -42.27 9.91
C GLY A 551 8.51 -43.48 8.98
N ALA A 552 9.72 -43.83 8.54
CA ALA A 552 9.95 -44.98 7.64
C ALA A 552 9.69 -46.34 8.31
N ASP A 553 9.87 -46.41 9.64
CA ASP A 553 9.71 -47.65 10.41
C ASP A 553 8.33 -47.69 11.10
N GLY A 554 7.42 -48.46 10.51
CA GLY A 554 6.03 -48.66 10.96
C GLY A 554 5.84 -49.36 12.31
N ALA A 555 6.86 -49.38 13.17
CA ALA A 555 6.85 -49.99 14.50
C ALA A 555 7.23 -49.02 15.65
N SER A 556 7.71 -47.80 15.36
CA SER A 556 8.01 -46.80 16.41
C SER A 556 8.16 -45.34 15.93
N GLY A 557 8.20 -45.07 14.62
CA GLY A 557 8.33 -43.70 14.10
C GLY A 557 7.03 -42.89 14.16
N GLY A 558 6.92 -41.99 15.15
CA GLY A 558 5.78 -41.07 15.27
C GLY A 558 5.56 -40.20 14.03
N THR A 559 4.31 -39.80 13.78
CA THR A 559 3.99 -38.83 12.71
C THR A 559 4.41 -37.43 13.17
N ARG A 560 5.33 -36.78 12.45
CA ARG A 560 5.76 -35.41 12.70
C ARG A 560 4.91 -34.46 11.86
N ALA A 561 4.30 -33.47 12.49
CA ALA A 561 3.49 -32.47 11.81
C ALA A 561 4.02 -31.07 12.12
N THR A 562 4.49 -30.36 11.10
CA THR A 562 5.11 -29.04 11.21
C THR A 562 4.21 -27.97 10.58
N VAL A 563 3.98 -26.87 11.28
CA VAL A 563 3.32 -25.66 10.80
C VAL A 563 4.39 -24.67 10.30
N PHE A 564 4.23 -24.15 9.09
CA PHE A 564 5.02 -23.04 8.55
C PHE A 564 4.16 -21.79 8.45
N ILE A 565 4.67 -20.66 8.96
CA ILE A 565 3.93 -19.40 8.99
C ILE A 565 4.86 -18.18 8.94
N GLY A 566 4.46 -17.16 8.19
CA GLY A 566 5.12 -15.87 8.08
C GLY A 566 4.29 -14.74 8.69
N SER A 567 4.93 -13.63 9.04
CA SER A 567 4.28 -12.53 9.78
C SER A 567 4.82 -11.15 9.39
N HIS A 568 4.14 -10.10 9.88
CA HIS A 568 4.52 -8.70 9.65
C HIS A 568 5.76 -8.24 10.44
N SER A 569 6.38 -9.12 11.22
CA SER A 569 7.64 -8.88 11.94
C SER A 569 8.86 -9.33 11.14
N HIS A 570 8.63 -9.73 9.87
CA HIS A 570 9.61 -10.31 8.95
C HIS A 570 10.04 -11.74 9.37
N ARG A 571 9.41 -12.32 10.40
CA ARG A 571 9.70 -13.66 10.91
C ARG A 571 8.92 -14.72 10.12
N MET A 572 9.66 -15.67 9.59
CA MET A 572 9.19 -16.99 9.16
C MET A 572 9.48 -17.98 10.28
N GLN A 573 8.46 -18.70 10.75
CA GLN A 573 8.57 -19.68 11.82
C GLN A 573 8.16 -21.09 11.35
N ALA A 574 8.78 -22.08 11.96
CA ALA A 574 8.32 -23.46 11.96
C ALA A 574 7.91 -23.87 13.38
N LEU A 575 6.68 -24.34 13.55
CA LEU A 575 6.12 -24.78 14.83
C LEU A 575 5.75 -26.26 14.77
N ASP A 576 5.86 -26.98 15.88
CA ASP A 576 5.27 -28.32 16.02
C ASP A 576 3.74 -28.21 16.17
N LEU A 577 2.98 -28.94 15.34
CA LEU A 577 1.51 -28.85 15.32
C LEU A 577 0.85 -29.30 16.62
N THR A 578 1.48 -30.21 17.36
CA THR A 578 0.91 -30.82 18.57
C THR A 578 1.07 -29.91 19.78
N THR A 579 2.25 -29.29 19.91
CA THR A 579 2.67 -28.53 21.10
C THR A 579 2.68 -27.01 20.91
N GLY A 580 2.68 -26.52 19.67
CA GLY A 580 2.94 -25.11 19.34
C GLY A 580 4.40 -24.69 19.49
N GLY A 581 5.29 -25.62 19.88
CA GLY A 581 6.69 -25.35 20.16
C GLY A 581 7.46 -24.89 18.92
N LEU A 582 8.23 -23.80 19.07
CA LEU A 582 9.09 -23.26 18.01
C LEU A 582 10.22 -24.24 17.67
N LEU A 583 10.22 -24.75 16.45
CA LEU A 583 11.27 -25.62 15.89
C LEU A 583 12.43 -24.78 15.34
N TRP A 584 12.12 -23.71 14.61
CA TRP A 584 13.07 -22.69 14.18
C TRP A 584 12.36 -21.38 13.80
N GLU A 585 13.11 -20.28 13.82
CA GLU A 585 12.70 -18.96 13.34
C GLU A 585 13.77 -18.40 12.39
N ARG A 586 13.35 -17.68 11.35
CA ARG A 586 14.22 -16.93 10.44
C ARG A 586 13.62 -15.56 10.16
N VAL A 587 14.44 -14.52 10.26
CA VAL A 587 14.08 -13.16 9.81
C VAL A 587 14.45 -13.00 8.33
N LEU A 588 13.49 -12.56 7.51
CA LEU A 588 13.67 -12.23 6.09
C LEU A 588 13.78 -10.69 5.91
N GLY A 589 13.87 -10.16 4.68
CA GLY A 589 14.16 -8.74 4.47
C GLY A 589 12.99 -7.79 4.82
N ASP A 590 11.75 -8.17 4.50
CA ASP A 590 10.52 -7.41 4.82
C ASP A 590 9.43 -8.35 5.40
N ARG A 591 8.22 -7.84 5.60
CA ARG A 591 7.05 -8.57 6.06
C ARG A 591 6.65 -9.71 5.12
N ILE A 592 6.12 -10.76 5.72
CA ILE A 592 5.70 -11.97 5.03
C ILE A 592 4.18 -12.07 5.10
N GLU A 593 3.52 -11.74 3.99
CA GLU A 593 2.07 -11.92 3.83
C GLU A 593 1.73 -13.03 2.80
N SER A 594 2.76 -13.57 2.13
CA SER A 594 2.63 -14.76 1.29
C SER A 594 2.51 -15.99 2.19
N SER A 595 1.55 -16.87 1.86
CA SER A 595 1.53 -18.21 2.44
C SER A 595 2.68 -19.02 1.82
N SER A 596 3.38 -19.81 2.62
CA SER A 596 4.47 -20.65 2.10
C SER A 596 3.96 -21.84 1.30
N ALA A 597 4.80 -22.43 0.46
CA ALA A 597 4.60 -23.76 -0.12
C ALA A 597 5.75 -24.69 0.28
N VAL A 598 5.58 -26.00 0.13
CA VAL A 598 6.66 -26.98 0.34
C VAL A 598 7.07 -27.57 -1.00
N SER A 599 8.37 -27.63 -1.28
CA SER A 599 8.91 -28.19 -2.52
C SER A 599 8.57 -29.66 -2.68
N ARG A 600 8.60 -30.15 -3.93
CA ARG A 600 8.19 -31.52 -4.29
C ARG A 600 8.90 -32.61 -3.49
N CYS A 601 10.15 -32.39 -3.10
CA CYS A 601 10.94 -33.34 -2.32
C CYS A 601 10.73 -33.25 -0.80
N GLY A 602 9.89 -32.34 -0.31
CA GLY A 602 9.61 -32.16 1.12
C GLY A 602 10.77 -31.54 1.93
N ARG A 603 11.80 -31.00 1.27
CA ARG A 603 13.03 -30.47 1.91
C ARG A 603 13.13 -28.95 1.98
N LEU A 604 12.38 -28.24 1.15
CA LEU A 604 12.41 -26.76 1.11
C LEU A 604 11.02 -26.20 1.39
N VAL A 605 10.97 -25.17 2.22
CA VAL A 605 9.83 -24.25 2.34
C VAL A 605 10.11 -23.09 1.40
N VAL A 606 9.15 -22.74 0.56
CA VAL A 606 9.26 -21.63 -0.39
C VAL A 606 8.26 -20.56 -0.02
N VAL A 607 8.70 -19.31 0.14
CA VAL A 607 7.85 -18.21 0.61
C VAL A 607 8.19 -16.90 -0.11
N GLY A 608 7.17 -16.13 -0.48
CA GLY A 608 7.33 -14.79 -1.02
C GLY A 608 7.43 -13.74 0.08
N CYS A 609 8.21 -12.68 -0.15
CA CYS A 609 8.44 -11.61 0.80
C CYS A 609 8.21 -10.23 0.15
N TYR A 610 7.94 -9.21 0.98
CA TYR A 610 7.66 -7.85 0.50
C TYR A 610 8.90 -7.09 -0.03
N ASP A 611 10.10 -7.57 0.26
CA ASP A 611 11.35 -7.10 -0.34
C ASP A 611 11.53 -7.51 -1.83
N GLY A 612 10.58 -8.28 -2.38
CA GLY A 612 10.63 -8.82 -3.74
C GLY A 612 11.33 -10.18 -3.85
N GLY A 613 11.85 -10.72 -2.74
CA GLY A 613 12.50 -12.02 -2.66
C GLY A 613 11.52 -13.20 -2.60
N VAL A 614 11.91 -14.28 -3.28
CA VAL A 614 11.33 -15.63 -3.14
C VAL A 614 12.37 -16.49 -2.42
N TYR A 615 12.11 -16.79 -1.16
CA TYR A 615 13.03 -17.48 -0.27
C TYR A 615 12.80 -18.99 -0.27
N PHE A 616 13.87 -19.76 -0.47
CA PHE A 616 13.87 -21.22 -0.38
C PHE A 616 14.64 -21.62 0.88
N LEU A 617 13.91 -21.96 1.94
CA LEU A 617 14.45 -22.27 3.27
C LEU A 617 14.47 -23.79 3.49
N CYS A 618 15.49 -24.31 4.17
CA CYS A 618 15.53 -25.71 4.61
C CYS A 618 14.38 -25.99 5.58
N VAL A 619 13.60 -27.06 5.34
CA VAL A 619 12.50 -27.51 6.21
C VAL A 619 12.95 -27.79 7.64
N GLU A 620 14.16 -28.30 7.83
CA GLU A 620 14.66 -28.76 9.13
C GLU A 620 15.36 -27.66 9.95
N SER A 621 16.10 -26.75 9.31
CA SER A 621 16.93 -25.72 9.97
C SER A 621 16.47 -24.27 9.75
N GLY A 622 15.53 -24.04 8.83
CA GLY A 622 15.13 -22.70 8.40
C GLY A 622 16.25 -21.91 7.69
N GLU A 623 17.37 -22.55 7.33
CA GLU A 623 18.47 -21.90 6.62
C GLU A 623 18.14 -21.64 5.16
N THR A 624 18.40 -20.43 4.69
CA THR A 624 18.20 -20.02 3.30
C THR A 624 19.16 -20.78 2.37
N GLN A 625 18.61 -21.63 1.51
CA GLN A 625 19.35 -22.39 0.49
C GLN A 625 19.45 -21.63 -0.83
N TRP A 626 18.44 -20.82 -1.14
CA TRP A 626 18.41 -19.94 -2.32
C TRP A 626 17.45 -18.77 -2.07
N VAL A 627 17.73 -17.63 -2.69
CA VAL A 627 16.81 -16.49 -2.82
C VAL A 627 16.76 -16.12 -4.30
N PHE A 628 15.56 -15.96 -4.83
CA PHE A 628 15.35 -15.40 -6.16
C PHE A 628 14.70 -14.01 -6.05
N GLU A 629 15.30 -13.00 -6.67
CA GLU A 629 14.79 -11.62 -6.67
C GLU A 629 13.82 -11.41 -7.84
N THR A 630 12.60 -10.99 -7.52
CA THR A 630 11.62 -10.48 -8.50
C THR A 630 11.70 -8.94 -8.56
N GLY A 631 10.90 -8.28 -9.41
CA GLY A 631 10.97 -6.83 -9.58
C GLY A 631 10.21 -5.99 -8.54
N ASP A 632 9.40 -6.61 -7.69
CA ASP A 632 8.55 -5.97 -6.67
C ASP A 632 8.03 -7.05 -5.69
N ALA A 633 7.36 -6.65 -4.60
CA ALA A 633 6.85 -7.49 -3.53
C ALA A 633 6.14 -8.78 -3.99
N VAL A 634 6.41 -9.89 -3.30
CA VAL A 634 5.84 -11.21 -3.58
C VAL A 634 4.84 -11.60 -2.50
N LYS A 635 3.56 -11.24 -2.70
CA LYS A 635 2.46 -11.66 -1.82
C LYS A 635 1.76 -12.96 -2.25
N SER A 636 1.87 -13.36 -3.52
CA SER A 636 1.22 -14.58 -4.00
C SER A 636 1.83 -15.83 -3.35
N CYS A 637 1.00 -16.83 -3.01
CA CYS A 637 1.50 -18.11 -2.51
C CYS A 637 2.19 -18.88 -3.65
N PRO A 638 3.45 -19.35 -3.48
CA PRO A 638 4.13 -20.14 -4.49
C PRO A 638 3.36 -21.43 -4.82
N THR A 639 3.50 -21.91 -6.06
CA THR A 639 2.80 -23.07 -6.59
C THR A 639 3.80 -24.08 -7.09
N VAL A 640 3.93 -25.20 -6.39
CA VAL A 640 4.86 -26.26 -6.77
C VAL A 640 4.18 -27.21 -7.75
N ASP A 641 4.80 -27.43 -8.90
CA ASP A 641 4.37 -28.43 -9.86
C ASP A 641 4.76 -29.85 -9.38
N PRO A 642 3.80 -30.76 -9.13
CA PRO A 642 4.11 -32.12 -8.72
C PRO A 642 4.80 -32.96 -9.80
N LEU A 643 4.76 -32.56 -11.08
CA LEU A 643 5.36 -33.32 -12.18
C LEU A 643 6.84 -33.00 -12.40
N THR A 644 7.21 -31.72 -12.41
CA THR A 644 8.60 -31.27 -12.63
C THR A 644 9.31 -30.93 -11.32
N GLY A 645 8.62 -30.32 -10.35
CA GLY A 645 9.21 -29.69 -9.17
C GLY A 645 9.46 -28.19 -9.32
N LEU A 646 9.15 -27.60 -10.49
CA LEU A 646 9.17 -26.14 -10.69
C LEU A 646 8.23 -25.44 -9.71
N VAL A 647 8.61 -24.22 -9.32
CA VAL A 647 7.83 -23.36 -8.43
C VAL A 647 7.37 -22.13 -9.20
N MET A 648 6.06 -22.02 -9.41
CA MET A 648 5.43 -20.89 -10.08
C MET A 648 4.93 -19.87 -9.06
N VAL A 649 5.32 -18.60 -9.22
CA VAL A 649 5.00 -17.52 -8.27
C VAL A 649 4.76 -16.20 -9.00
N GLY A 650 3.77 -15.43 -8.55
CA GLY A 650 3.45 -14.09 -9.04
C GLY A 650 4.03 -12.99 -8.16
N SER A 651 4.52 -11.93 -8.78
CA SER A 651 5.03 -10.71 -8.12
C SER A 651 4.13 -9.52 -8.41
N HIS A 652 4.23 -8.47 -7.59
CA HIS A 652 3.59 -7.19 -7.85
C HIS A 652 4.15 -6.47 -9.10
N ASP A 653 5.30 -6.90 -9.63
CA ASP A 653 5.93 -6.39 -10.86
C ASP A 653 5.18 -6.74 -12.17
N GLY A 654 3.97 -7.31 -12.05
CA GLY A 654 3.13 -7.72 -13.17
C GLY A 654 3.49 -9.07 -13.80
N HIS A 655 4.46 -9.81 -13.24
CA HIS A 655 4.93 -11.09 -13.81
C HIS A 655 4.62 -12.33 -12.96
N VAL A 656 4.58 -13.46 -13.66
CA VAL A 656 4.74 -14.80 -13.09
C VAL A 656 6.09 -15.37 -13.51
N TYR A 657 6.75 -16.01 -12.55
CA TYR A 657 8.03 -16.67 -12.69
C TYR A 657 7.83 -18.17 -12.50
N ALA A 658 8.53 -19.00 -13.27
CA ALA A 658 8.77 -20.40 -12.94
C ALA A 658 10.23 -20.60 -12.54
N LEU A 659 10.43 -21.06 -11.32
CA LEU A 659 11.74 -21.20 -10.68
C LEU A 659 12.07 -22.68 -10.53
N ASP A 660 13.28 -23.10 -10.91
CA ASP A 660 13.80 -24.42 -10.61
C ASP A 660 14.72 -24.36 -9.38
N PRO A 661 14.29 -24.91 -8.22
CA PRO A 661 15.10 -24.91 -7.01
C PRO A 661 16.30 -25.86 -7.04
N GLN A 662 16.38 -26.79 -8.00
CA GLN A 662 17.51 -27.73 -8.10
C GLN A 662 18.72 -27.07 -8.77
N VAL A 663 18.50 -26.28 -9.82
CA VAL A 663 19.55 -25.54 -10.54
C VAL A 663 19.64 -24.06 -10.14
N GLN A 664 18.75 -23.59 -9.26
CA GLN A 664 18.68 -22.21 -8.76
C GLN A 664 18.53 -21.17 -9.88
N GLN A 665 17.61 -21.41 -10.82
CA GLN A 665 17.38 -20.54 -11.97
C GLN A 665 15.89 -20.27 -12.23
N CYS A 666 15.61 -19.12 -12.82
CA CYS A 666 14.31 -18.83 -13.43
C CYS A 666 14.26 -19.47 -14.82
N VAL A 667 13.40 -20.46 -14.99
CA VAL A 667 13.20 -21.19 -16.26
C VAL A 667 12.47 -20.32 -17.29
N TRP A 668 11.42 -19.61 -16.84
CA TRP A 668 10.73 -18.62 -17.65
C TRP A 668 10.08 -17.53 -16.80
N LYS A 669 9.92 -16.35 -17.39
CA LYS A 669 9.24 -15.17 -16.83
C LYS A 669 8.16 -14.72 -17.83
N HIS A 670 6.94 -14.48 -17.37
CA HIS A 670 5.81 -14.06 -18.19
C HIS A 670 5.14 -12.81 -17.63
N HIS A 671 4.94 -11.78 -18.45
CA HIS A 671 4.24 -10.54 -18.06
C HIS A 671 2.72 -10.67 -18.30
N CYS A 672 1.91 -10.58 -17.24
CA CYS A 672 0.47 -10.88 -17.28
C CYS A 672 -0.40 -9.78 -17.91
N GLY A 673 0.21 -8.73 -18.45
CA GLY A 673 -0.43 -7.73 -19.31
C GLY A 673 -0.79 -6.43 -18.59
N CYS A 674 -1.35 -6.50 -17.38
CA CYS A 674 -1.53 -5.32 -16.52
C CYS A 674 -1.76 -5.68 -15.04
N GLY A 675 -1.17 -4.87 -14.16
CA GLY A 675 -1.37 -4.90 -12.71
C GLY A 675 -0.70 -6.07 -11.99
N ALA A 676 -0.43 -5.86 -10.70
CA ALA A 676 0.21 -6.82 -9.81
C ALA A 676 -0.41 -8.23 -9.85
N VAL A 677 0.45 -9.26 -9.86
CA VAL A 677 0.04 -10.66 -9.69
C VAL A 677 -0.04 -10.98 -8.19
N PHE A 678 -1.02 -10.35 -7.55
CA PHE A 678 -1.33 -10.54 -6.13
C PHE A 678 -1.90 -11.94 -5.84
N SER A 679 -2.71 -12.46 -6.76
CA SER A 679 -3.40 -13.74 -6.59
C SER A 679 -2.45 -14.93 -6.70
N SER A 680 -2.70 -16.00 -5.94
CA SER A 680 -1.86 -17.19 -5.95
C SER A 680 -2.09 -18.00 -7.23
N PRO A 681 -1.04 -18.37 -8.00
CA PRO A 681 -1.22 -19.20 -9.19
C PRO A 681 -1.88 -20.55 -8.86
N CYS A 682 -2.59 -21.12 -9.84
CA CYS A 682 -3.34 -22.35 -9.68
C CYS A 682 -3.07 -23.31 -10.84
N LEU A 683 -2.32 -24.38 -10.57
CA LEU A 683 -1.94 -25.37 -11.57
C LEU A 683 -2.97 -26.51 -11.63
N HIS A 684 -3.46 -26.82 -12.84
CA HIS A 684 -4.21 -28.04 -13.12
C HIS A 684 -3.26 -29.13 -13.67
N PRO A 685 -2.81 -30.11 -12.85
CA PRO A 685 -1.62 -30.90 -13.19
C PRO A 685 -1.78 -31.83 -14.39
N SER A 686 -2.99 -32.34 -14.65
CA SER A 686 -3.26 -33.26 -15.77
C SER A 686 -3.58 -32.57 -17.10
N LEU A 687 -3.92 -31.28 -17.08
CA LEU A 687 -4.13 -30.50 -18.31
C LEU A 687 -2.89 -29.69 -18.70
N ARG A 688 -1.87 -29.62 -17.83
CA ARG A 688 -0.72 -28.70 -17.94
C ARG A 688 -1.17 -27.27 -18.26
N GLN A 689 -2.02 -26.75 -17.38
CA GLN A 689 -2.57 -25.40 -17.45
C GLN A 689 -2.38 -24.70 -16.12
N LEU A 690 -1.75 -23.52 -16.14
CA LEU A 690 -1.51 -22.66 -14.99
C LEU A 690 -2.43 -21.43 -15.08
N TYR A 691 -3.32 -21.29 -14.11
CA TYR A 691 -4.21 -20.15 -13.99
C TYR A 691 -3.61 -19.06 -13.11
N VAL A 692 -3.67 -17.83 -13.60
CA VAL A 692 -3.08 -16.65 -12.97
C VAL A 692 -4.07 -15.51 -13.07
N ALA A 693 -4.31 -14.77 -11.99
CA ALA A 693 -5.15 -13.58 -12.03
C ALA A 693 -4.42 -12.34 -11.48
N THR A 694 -4.77 -11.17 -12.01
CA THR A 694 -4.11 -9.89 -11.68
C THR A 694 -5.07 -8.86 -11.11
N LEU A 695 -4.51 -7.90 -10.37
CA LEU A 695 -5.24 -6.72 -9.94
C LEU A 695 -5.62 -5.79 -11.11
N GLY A 696 -5.07 -5.99 -12.31
CA GLY A 696 -5.55 -5.36 -13.55
C GLY A 696 -6.84 -5.96 -14.12
N GLY A 697 -7.40 -7.01 -13.49
CA GLY A 697 -8.64 -7.65 -13.94
C GLY A 697 -8.44 -8.68 -15.05
N HIS A 698 -7.23 -9.22 -15.20
CA HIS A 698 -6.93 -10.33 -16.09
C HIS A 698 -7.04 -11.68 -15.36
N LEU A 699 -7.53 -12.70 -16.07
CA LEU A 699 -7.39 -14.12 -15.77
C LEU A 699 -6.72 -14.78 -16.98
N LEU A 700 -5.50 -15.29 -16.81
CA LEU A 700 -4.70 -15.93 -17.84
C LEU A 700 -4.66 -17.43 -17.61
N CYS A 701 -4.59 -18.19 -18.71
CA CYS A 701 -4.16 -19.58 -18.72
C CYS A 701 -2.82 -19.67 -19.45
N LEU A 702 -1.78 -20.10 -18.74
CA LEU A 702 -0.44 -20.29 -19.27
C LEU A 702 -0.09 -21.77 -19.36
N ASN A 703 0.77 -22.14 -20.30
CA ASN A 703 1.48 -23.42 -20.26
C ASN A 703 2.54 -23.34 -19.13
N PRO A 704 2.51 -24.25 -18.13
CA PRO A 704 3.43 -24.22 -16.98
C PRO A 704 4.88 -24.55 -17.35
N ASP A 705 5.11 -25.19 -18.48
CA ASP A 705 6.42 -25.69 -18.88
C ASP A 705 7.18 -24.64 -19.74
N THR A 706 6.46 -23.73 -20.40
CA THR A 706 7.03 -22.71 -21.32
C THR A 706 6.66 -21.26 -20.97
N GLY A 707 5.68 -21.02 -20.10
CA GLY A 707 5.14 -19.68 -19.83
C GLY A 707 4.32 -19.07 -20.97
N THR A 708 4.00 -19.81 -22.03
CA THR A 708 3.23 -19.29 -23.17
C THR A 708 1.74 -19.17 -22.83
N VAL A 709 1.11 -18.06 -23.20
CA VAL A 709 -0.35 -17.85 -23.05
C VAL A 709 -1.11 -18.82 -23.94
N LEU A 710 -2.06 -19.54 -23.34
CA LEU A 710 -3.04 -20.39 -24.02
C LEU A 710 -4.33 -19.61 -24.28
N TRP A 711 -4.77 -18.82 -23.30
CA TRP A 711 -5.85 -17.82 -23.45
C TRP A 711 -5.78 -16.77 -22.34
N THR A 712 -6.47 -15.64 -22.54
CA THR A 712 -6.65 -14.58 -21.55
C THR A 712 -8.09 -14.09 -21.56
N TYR A 713 -8.66 -13.89 -20.37
CA TYR A 713 -9.93 -13.23 -20.14
C TYR A 713 -9.69 -11.93 -19.35
N SER A 714 -10.30 -10.82 -19.75
CA SER A 714 -10.03 -9.49 -19.19
C SER A 714 -11.31 -8.74 -18.83
N ARG A 715 -11.33 -8.07 -17.67
CA ARG A 715 -12.38 -7.15 -17.23
C ARG A 715 -11.79 -5.83 -16.75
N LYS A 716 -12.66 -4.83 -16.51
CA LYS A 716 -12.29 -3.55 -15.88
C LYS A 716 -12.18 -3.61 -14.35
N THR A 717 -12.47 -4.76 -13.76
CA THR A 717 -12.60 -4.95 -12.31
C THR A 717 -11.57 -5.99 -11.84
N PRO A 718 -10.79 -5.70 -10.79
CA PRO A 718 -9.68 -6.57 -10.37
C PRO A 718 -10.11 -7.98 -9.96
N PHE A 719 -9.25 -8.97 -10.18
CA PHE A 719 -9.33 -10.27 -9.54
C PHE A 719 -8.38 -10.30 -8.35
N PHE A 720 -8.93 -10.17 -7.14
CA PHE A 720 -8.16 -10.16 -5.90
C PHE A 720 -7.96 -11.57 -5.34
N SER A 721 -9.00 -12.40 -5.43
CA SER A 721 -8.97 -13.78 -4.95
C SER A 721 -8.12 -14.69 -5.83
N SER A 722 -7.62 -15.81 -5.28
CA SER A 722 -6.86 -16.80 -6.05
C SER A 722 -7.79 -17.72 -6.86
N PRO A 723 -7.49 -18.02 -8.14
CA PRO A 723 -8.28 -18.96 -8.93
C PRO A 723 -8.22 -20.37 -8.33
N SER A 724 -9.33 -21.10 -8.42
CA SER A 724 -9.46 -22.48 -7.94
C SER A 724 -9.98 -23.37 -9.06
N CYS A 725 -9.27 -24.46 -9.38
CA CYS A 725 -9.62 -25.32 -10.52
C CYS A 725 -10.02 -26.75 -10.11
N SER A 726 -11.14 -27.21 -10.68
CA SER A 726 -11.55 -28.61 -10.74
C SER A 726 -11.20 -29.22 -12.10
N SER A 727 -11.72 -30.41 -12.39
CA SER A 727 -11.54 -31.11 -13.67
C SER A 727 -12.40 -30.61 -14.84
N GLY A 728 -13.27 -29.62 -14.62
CA GLY A 728 -14.07 -28.99 -15.68
C GLY A 728 -14.22 -27.47 -15.57
N HIS A 729 -13.89 -26.88 -14.41
CA HIS A 729 -14.22 -25.49 -14.08
C HIS A 729 -13.07 -24.80 -13.35
N ILE A 730 -12.91 -23.50 -13.61
CA ILE A 730 -12.04 -22.57 -12.91
C ILE A 730 -12.93 -21.53 -12.26
N ILE A 731 -12.83 -21.33 -10.95
CA ILE A 731 -13.71 -20.46 -10.19
C ILE A 731 -12.87 -19.39 -9.49
N ILE A 732 -13.30 -18.13 -9.58
CA ILE A 732 -12.58 -16.98 -9.03
C ILE A 732 -13.56 -15.87 -8.60
N GLY A 733 -13.27 -15.22 -7.47
CA GLY A 733 -13.97 -14.04 -6.96
C GLY A 733 -13.30 -12.72 -7.39
N SER A 734 -14.11 -11.68 -7.56
CA SER A 734 -13.67 -10.34 -7.96
C SER A 734 -14.15 -9.22 -7.02
N VAL A 735 -13.43 -8.09 -7.07
CA VAL A 735 -13.67 -6.89 -6.26
C VAL A 735 -15.06 -6.29 -6.49
N ASP A 736 -15.68 -6.52 -7.66
CA ASP A 736 -17.04 -6.06 -7.98
C ASP A 736 -18.16 -6.95 -7.41
N GLY A 737 -17.82 -7.93 -6.57
CA GLY A 737 -18.76 -8.79 -5.87
C GLY A 737 -19.21 -10.02 -6.65
N ASN A 738 -18.66 -10.26 -7.83
CA ASN A 738 -18.94 -11.45 -8.62
C ASN A 738 -18.06 -12.64 -8.22
N ILE A 739 -18.67 -13.82 -8.11
CA ILE A 739 -18.02 -15.13 -8.20
C ILE A 739 -18.22 -15.62 -9.64
N CYS A 740 -17.15 -15.78 -10.39
CA CYS A 740 -17.18 -16.16 -11.80
C CYS A 740 -16.62 -17.57 -12.01
N CYS A 741 -17.26 -18.33 -12.90
CA CYS A 741 -16.81 -19.66 -13.33
C CYS A 741 -16.49 -19.67 -14.82
N PHE A 742 -15.35 -20.29 -15.16
CA PHE A 742 -14.84 -20.41 -16.52
C PHE A 742 -14.55 -21.87 -16.87
N SER A 743 -14.69 -22.21 -18.15
CA SER A 743 -14.18 -23.45 -18.72
C SER A 743 -12.66 -23.40 -18.85
N HIS A 744 -12.03 -24.56 -19.04
CA HIS A 744 -10.59 -24.65 -19.35
C HIS A 744 -10.20 -24.04 -20.72
N THR A 745 -11.17 -23.59 -21.53
CA THR A 745 -10.97 -22.83 -22.78
C THR A 745 -11.11 -21.31 -22.60
N GLY A 746 -11.45 -20.83 -21.40
CA GLY A 746 -11.59 -19.40 -21.09
C GLY A 746 -13.00 -18.83 -21.30
N GLU A 747 -13.99 -19.67 -21.59
CA GLU A 747 -15.39 -19.25 -21.74
C GLU A 747 -16.06 -19.15 -20.37
N MET A 748 -16.77 -18.05 -20.10
CA MET A 748 -17.53 -17.90 -18.86
C MET A 748 -18.76 -18.81 -18.89
N VAL A 749 -18.85 -19.73 -17.93
CA VAL A 749 -19.95 -20.70 -17.81
C VAL A 749 -21.11 -20.09 -17.02
N TRP A 750 -20.81 -19.48 -15.89
CA TRP A 750 -21.79 -18.79 -15.03
C TRP A 750 -21.11 -17.72 -14.18
N GLN A 751 -21.91 -16.81 -13.62
CA GLN A 751 -21.50 -15.85 -12.60
C GLN A 751 -22.58 -15.72 -11.53
N TYR A 752 -22.17 -15.51 -10.28
CA TYR A 752 -23.04 -15.26 -9.13
C TYR A 752 -22.68 -13.92 -8.49
N VAL A 753 -23.69 -13.11 -8.18
CA VAL A 753 -23.51 -11.75 -7.63
C VAL A 753 -23.75 -11.76 -6.12
N THR A 754 -22.75 -11.32 -5.35
CA THR A 754 -22.85 -11.10 -3.90
C THR A 754 -23.08 -9.59 -3.61
N ASN A 755 -23.33 -9.21 -2.36
CA ASN A 755 -23.60 -7.81 -1.98
C ASN A 755 -22.33 -7.02 -1.61
N GLY A 756 -21.15 -7.62 -1.72
CA GLY A 756 -19.87 -7.00 -1.39
C GLY A 756 -18.70 -7.63 -2.14
N PRO A 757 -17.49 -7.03 -2.09
CA PRO A 757 -16.33 -7.56 -2.79
C PRO A 757 -15.95 -9.00 -2.40
N VAL A 758 -15.58 -9.84 -3.36
CA VAL A 758 -15.16 -11.23 -3.12
C VAL A 758 -13.64 -11.32 -3.13
N PHE A 759 -13.04 -11.29 -1.93
CA PHE A 759 -11.58 -11.38 -1.74
C PHE A 759 -11.13 -12.79 -1.31
N SER A 760 -12.00 -13.53 -0.61
CA SER A 760 -11.83 -14.97 -0.32
C SER A 760 -11.53 -15.74 -1.61
N SER A 761 -10.52 -16.61 -1.57
CA SER A 761 -10.30 -17.57 -2.67
C SER A 761 -11.38 -18.66 -2.62
N PRO A 762 -11.97 -19.10 -3.76
CA PRO A 762 -12.99 -20.13 -3.75
C PRO A 762 -12.42 -21.51 -3.42
N CYS A 763 -13.10 -22.25 -2.55
CA CYS A 763 -12.70 -23.59 -2.13
C CYS A 763 -13.68 -24.63 -2.66
N ILE A 764 -13.19 -25.54 -3.51
CA ILE A 764 -14.02 -26.57 -4.16
C ILE A 764 -14.09 -27.80 -3.25
N THR A 765 -15.30 -28.31 -3.02
CA THR A 765 -15.55 -29.48 -2.16
C THR A 765 -14.91 -30.76 -2.72
N PRO A 766 -14.58 -31.78 -1.89
CA PRO A 766 -13.94 -33.01 -2.36
C PRO A 766 -14.70 -33.77 -3.45
N ASP A 767 -16.04 -33.71 -3.41
CA ASP A 767 -16.96 -34.25 -4.43
C ASP A 767 -16.93 -33.51 -5.80
N LYS A 768 -16.26 -32.34 -5.83
CA LYS A 768 -16.18 -31.38 -6.95
C LYS A 768 -17.52 -30.80 -7.42
N GLN A 769 -18.60 -31.02 -6.67
CA GLN A 769 -19.95 -30.55 -7.02
C GLN A 769 -20.23 -29.12 -6.52
N ARG A 770 -19.54 -28.67 -5.47
CA ARG A 770 -19.79 -27.38 -4.83
C ARG A 770 -18.52 -26.55 -4.70
N VAL A 771 -18.71 -25.24 -4.61
CA VAL A 771 -17.68 -24.27 -4.28
C VAL A 771 -18.15 -23.38 -3.14
N VAL A 772 -17.29 -23.18 -2.15
CA VAL A 772 -17.54 -22.33 -0.99
C VAL A 772 -16.65 -21.10 -1.06
N CYS A 773 -17.21 -19.91 -0.86
CA CYS A 773 -16.49 -18.65 -0.99
C CYS A 773 -17.06 -17.59 -0.03
N GLY A 774 -16.19 -16.83 0.63
CA GLY A 774 -16.57 -15.70 1.49
C GLY A 774 -16.68 -14.37 0.75
N SER A 775 -17.49 -13.44 1.27
CA SER A 775 -17.60 -12.08 0.73
C SER A 775 -17.52 -11.01 1.82
N HIS A 776 -17.17 -9.78 1.41
CA HIS A 776 -17.09 -8.60 2.25
C HIS A 776 -18.45 -8.00 2.65
N ASP A 777 -19.56 -8.59 2.20
CA ASP A 777 -20.89 -8.38 2.78
C ASP A 777 -21.13 -9.17 4.09
N GLY A 778 -20.17 -10.01 4.50
CA GLY A 778 -20.32 -10.86 5.69
C GLY A 778 -21.13 -12.13 5.42
N CYS A 779 -21.25 -12.57 4.17
CA CYS A 779 -21.80 -13.87 3.84
C CYS A 779 -20.73 -14.86 3.37
N VAL A 780 -20.98 -16.14 3.64
CA VAL A 780 -20.33 -17.28 3.01
C VAL A 780 -21.34 -17.94 2.10
N TYR A 781 -20.96 -18.14 0.85
CA TYR A 781 -21.80 -18.68 -0.21
C TYR A 781 -21.31 -20.08 -0.59
N CYS A 782 -22.21 -21.05 -0.64
CA CYS A 782 -21.97 -22.34 -1.26
C CYS A 782 -22.78 -22.42 -2.55
N LEU A 783 -22.09 -22.56 -3.68
CA LEU A 783 -22.67 -22.60 -5.02
C LEU A 783 -22.43 -23.97 -5.66
N ASN A 784 -23.33 -24.40 -6.53
CA ASN A 784 -23.13 -25.55 -7.39
C ASN A 784 -22.07 -25.21 -8.47
N CYS A 785 -21.05 -26.05 -8.62
CA CYS A 785 -19.96 -25.85 -9.58
C CYS A 785 -20.44 -25.84 -11.05
N THR A 786 -21.57 -26.48 -11.36
CA THR A 786 -22.04 -26.69 -12.74
C THR A 786 -22.81 -25.50 -13.29
N ASP A 787 -23.69 -24.89 -12.49
CA ASP A 787 -24.62 -23.84 -12.94
C ASP A 787 -24.58 -22.56 -12.09
N GLY A 788 -23.78 -22.51 -11.01
CA GLY A 788 -23.68 -21.36 -10.11
C GLY A 788 -24.90 -21.16 -9.21
N SER A 789 -25.84 -22.11 -9.16
CA SER A 789 -27.01 -22.04 -8.28
C SER A 789 -26.60 -22.03 -6.81
N LEU A 790 -27.30 -21.24 -5.99
CA LEU A 790 -27.07 -21.16 -4.56
C LEU A 790 -27.57 -22.44 -3.87
N VAL A 791 -26.66 -23.16 -3.21
CA VAL A 791 -26.97 -24.33 -2.39
C VAL A 791 -27.34 -23.89 -0.97
N TRP A 792 -26.46 -23.09 -0.34
CA TRP A 792 -26.71 -22.49 0.97
C TRP A 792 -25.92 -21.19 1.14
N ARG A 793 -26.35 -20.36 2.11
CA ARG A 793 -25.67 -19.12 2.51
C ARG A 793 -25.63 -19.03 4.04
N TYR A 794 -24.46 -18.79 4.60
CA TYR A 794 -24.27 -18.49 6.03
C TYR A 794 -23.91 -17.01 6.22
N GLN A 795 -24.44 -16.37 7.27
CA GLN A 795 -24.13 -14.99 7.63
C GLN A 795 -23.12 -14.99 8.79
N THR A 796 -21.92 -14.46 8.56
CA THR A 796 -20.92 -14.22 9.60
C THR A 796 -21.18 -12.88 10.31
N PRO A 797 -20.62 -12.67 11.53
CA PRO A 797 -20.82 -11.42 12.25
C PRO A 797 -20.10 -10.22 11.60
N SER A 798 -19.04 -10.49 10.84
CA SER A 798 -18.28 -9.49 10.07
C SER A 798 -17.87 -10.03 8.70
N ARG A 799 -17.12 -9.23 7.94
CA ARG A 799 -16.65 -9.52 6.57
C ARG A 799 -15.80 -10.79 6.52
N VAL A 800 -15.91 -11.55 5.44
CA VAL A 800 -15.09 -12.76 5.21
C VAL A 800 -14.00 -12.45 4.19
N TYR A 801 -12.78 -12.27 4.68
CA TYR A 801 -11.57 -12.15 3.86
C TYR A 801 -10.87 -13.50 3.67
N SER A 802 -10.85 -14.32 4.72
CA SER A 802 -10.21 -15.63 4.72
C SER A 802 -10.83 -16.58 3.68
N SER A 803 -10.02 -17.48 3.14
CA SER A 803 -10.49 -18.53 2.23
C SER A 803 -11.01 -19.71 3.05
N PRO A 804 -12.25 -20.22 2.81
CA PRO A 804 -12.77 -21.38 3.51
C PRO A 804 -11.89 -22.62 3.33
N CYS A 805 -11.67 -23.38 4.40
CA CYS A 805 -11.04 -24.70 4.32
C CYS A 805 -12.11 -25.80 4.39
N VAL A 806 -12.13 -26.69 3.41
CA VAL A 806 -13.09 -27.80 3.36
C VAL A 806 -12.37 -29.08 3.78
N PHE A 807 -12.91 -29.80 4.76
CA PHE A 807 -12.25 -30.96 5.36
C PHE A 807 -13.24 -32.09 5.74
N GLU A 808 -12.71 -33.28 5.99
CA GLU A 808 -13.47 -34.46 6.41
C GLU A 808 -13.80 -34.37 7.91
N GLY A 809 -15.07 -34.44 8.27
CA GLY A 809 -15.52 -34.25 9.66
C GLY A 809 -15.30 -35.44 10.60
N SER A 810 -14.77 -36.57 10.12
CA SER A 810 -14.64 -37.81 10.89
C SER A 810 -13.79 -37.64 12.15
N ALA A 811 -12.65 -36.95 12.06
CA ALA A 811 -11.83 -36.58 13.23
C ALA A 811 -12.52 -35.59 14.19
N TRP A 812 -13.56 -34.89 13.72
CA TRP A 812 -14.38 -33.92 14.45
C TRP A 812 -15.73 -34.51 14.91
N GLY A 813 -15.90 -35.84 14.87
CA GLY A 813 -17.07 -36.52 15.42
C GLY A 813 -18.31 -36.44 14.55
N LYS A 814 -18.16 -36.21 13.24
CA LYS A 814 -19.28 -36.12 12.31
C LYS A 814 -18.92 -36.66 10.93
N GLU A 815 -19.65 -37.66 10.45
CA GLU A 815 -19.50 -38.09 9.07
C GLU A 815 -19.90 -36.98 8.07
N GLY A 816 -19.19 -36.94 6.94
CA GLY A 816 -19.40 -35.95 5.88
C GLY A 816 -18.39 -34.80 5.89
N THR A 817 -18.75 -33.73 5.18
CA THR A 817 -17.88 -32.58 4.93
C THR A 817 -18.12 -31.46 5.94
N LEU A 818 -17.05 -30.82 6.40
CA LEU A 818 -17.09 -29.59 7.20
C LEU A 818 -16.37 -28.45 6.48
N VAL A 819 -16.72 -27.21 6.84
CA VAL A 819 -16.14 -25.98 6.31
C VAL A 819 -15.65 -25.10 7.47
N GLY A 820 -14.34 -24.94 7.60
CA GLY A 820 -13.73 -23.96 8.51
C GLY A 820 -13.57 -22.61 7.82
N LEU A 821 -13.86 -21.52 8.51
CA LEU A 821 -13.73 -20.17 7.98
C LEU A 821 -13.52 -19.14 9.10
N ALA A 822 -12.95 -17.99 8.76
CA ALA A 822 -12.72 -16.90 9.69
C ALA A 822 -13.24 -15.55 9.16
N SER A 823 -13.91 -14.79 10.02
CA SER A 823 -14.34 -13.42 9.74
C SER A 823 -13.43 -12.39 10.41
N THR A 824 -13.38 -11.19 9.82
CA THR A 824 -12.41 -10.13 10.17
C THR A 824 -12.59 -9.53 11.58
N ASP A 825 -13.67 -9.86 12.29
CA ASP A 825 -13.88 -9.53 13.71
C ASP A 825 -13.17 -10.45 14.70
N GLY A 826 -12.54 -11.53 14.22
CA GLY A 826 -11.87 -12.52 15.06
C GLY A 826 -12.66 -13.81 15.28
N THR A 827 -13.86 -13.93 14.70
CA THR A 827 -14.66 -15.16 14.83
C THR A 827 -14.23 -16.22 13.83
N LEU A 828 -13.85 -17.38 14.35
CA LEU A 828 -13.65 -18.64 13.64
C LEU A 828 -14.95 -19.46 13.72
N CYS A 829 -15.45 -19.94 12.58
CA CYS A 829 -16.63 -20.80 12.49
C CYS A 829 -16.29 -22.13 11.81
N VAL A 830 -16.96 -23.20 12.24
CA VAL A 830 -17.02 -24.48 11.54
C VAL A 830 -18.47 -24.76 11.18
N LEU A 831 -18.74 -24.83 9.88
CA LEU A 831 -20.04 -25.12 9.30
C LEU A 831 -20.11 -26.56 8.78
N ASP A 832 -21.33 -27.04 8.64
CA ASP A 832 -21.68 -28.18 7.81
C ASP A 832 -21.43 -27.87 6.32
N GLY A 833 -20.76 -28.77 5.59
CA GLY A 833 -20.60 -28.64 4.15
C GLY A 833 -21.91 -28.88 3.37
N GLU A 834 -22.85 -29.65 3.93
CA GLU A 834 -24.09 -30.01 3.25
C GLU A 834 -25.13 -28.90 3.24
N ASP A 835 -25.41 -28.29 4.40
CA ASP A 835 -26.49 -27.31 4.59
C ASP A 835 -26.02 -25.94 5.13
N GLY A 836 -24.72 -25.76 5.40
CA GLY A 836 -24.18 -24.51 5.93
C GLY A 836 -24.51 -24.23 7.41
N THR A 837 -25.08 -25.20 8.14
CA THR A 837 -25.41 -25.03 9.56
C THR A 837 -24.16 -24.85 10.42
N LEU A 838 -24.20 -23.91 11.36
CA LEU A 838 -23.11 -23.70 12.32
C LEU A 838 -23.00 -24.92 13.24
N ARG A 839 -21.81 -25.51 13.32
CA ARG A 839 -21.50 -26.66 14.19
C ARG A 839 -20.65 -26.28 15.39
N ALA A 840 -19.75 -25.31 15.21
CA ALA A 840 -18.92 -24.76 16.26
C ALA A 840 -18.44 -23.34 15.93
N SER A 841 -18.12 -22.54 16.95
CA SER A 841 -17.52 -21.21 16.77
C SER A 841 -16.65 -20.82 17.96
N LEU A 842 -15.59 -20.04 17.70
CA LEU A 842 -14.70 -19.46 18.69
C LEU A 842 -14.37 -18.02 18.28
N SER A 843 -14.33 -17.08 19.22
CA SER A 843 -13.87 -15.70 18.93
C SER A 843 -12.49 -15.47 19.55
N LEU A 844 -11.55 -15.03 18.72
CA LEU A 844 -10.18 -14.64 19.08
C LEU A 844 -10.12 -13.12 19.26
N LEU A 845 -9.07 -12.62 19.93
CA LEU A 845 -8.96 -11.21 20.35
C LEU A 845 -8.50 -10.24 19.25
N GLY A 846 -8.31 -10.69 18.02
CA GLY A 846 -7.85 -9.85 16.90
C GLY A 846 -8.44 -10.28 15.56
N GLU A 847 -8.27 -9.44 14.55
CA GLU A 847 -8.80 -9.69 13.20
C GLU A 847 -8.17 -10.95 12.56
N LEU A 848 -8.98 -11.72 11.84
CA LEU A 848 -8.51 -12.89 11.09
C LEU A 848 -8.55 -12.63 9.57
N PHE A 849 -7.36 -12.46 8.99
CA PHE A 849 -7.14 -12.38 7.54
C PHE A 849 -6.50 -13.66 6.98
N SER A 850 -5.73 -14.37 7.82
CA SER A 850 -5.19 -15.71 7.55
C SER A 850 -6.30 -16.72 7.20
N SER A 851 -6.05 -17.59 6.22
CA SER A 851 -6.99 -18.66 5.86
C SER A 851 -6.70 -19.91 6.70
N PRO A 852 -7.68 -20.44 7.46
CA PRO A 852 -7.44 -21.57 8.37
C PRO A 852 -7.03 -22.84 7.62
N VAL A 853 -6.22 -23.69 8.25
CA VAL A 853 -5.84 -25.01 7.74
C VAL A 853 -6.19 -26.08 8.77
N VAL A 854 -6.62 -27.26 8.34
CA VAL A 854 -7.02 -28.35 9.24
C VAL A 854 -6.21 -29.61 8.97
N TRP A 855 -5.72 -30.25 10.03
CA TRP A 855 -5.22 -31.61 10.03
C TRP A 855 -5.75 -32.36 11.25
N GLU A 856 -6.40 -33.50 11.02
CA GLU A 856 -7.07 -34.29 12.06
C GLU A 856 -7.98 -33.41 12.94
N ARG A 857 -7.70 -33.28 14.24
CA ARG A 857 -8.46 -32.45 15.19
C ARG A 857 -7.97 -31.00 15.29
N SER A 858 -6.85 -30.66 14.66
CA SER A 858 -6.19 -29.36 14.80
C SER A 858 -6.55 -28.43 13.65
N LEU A 859 -7.17 -27.30 13.96
CA LEU A 859 -7.36 -26.17 13.05
C LEU A 859 -6.37 -25.07 13.43
N VAL A 860 -5.49 -24.69 12.50
CA VAL A 860 -4.49 -23.63 12.71
C VAL A 860 -4.84 -22.39 11.90
N VAL A 861 -4.73 -21.20 12.51
CA VAL A 861 -5.00 -19.90 11.87
C VAL A 861 -4.12 -18.79 12.45
N GLY A 862 -3.65 -17.88 11.58
CA GLY A 862 -2.94 -16.66 11.99
C GLY A 862 -3.90 -15.52 12.35
N CYS A 863 -3.51 -14.68 13.31
CA CYS A 863 -4.31 -13.56 13.78
C CYS A 863 -3.52 -12.24 13.77
N ARG A 864 -4.22 -11.11 13.62
CA ARG A 864 -3.63 -9.77 13.65
C ARG A 864 -3.31 -9.24 15.05
N ASN A 865 -3.58 -10.02 16.11
CA ASN A 865 -3.11 -9.74 17.47
C ASN A 865 -1.68 -10.26 17.73
N ASP A 866 -0.92 -10.56 16.66
CA ASP A 866 0.46 -11.04 16.64
C ASP A 866 0.67 -12.55 16.89
N PHE A 867 -0.42 -13.31 17.13
CA PHE A 867 -0.36 -14.75 17.42
C PHE A 867 -0.84 -15.65 16.27
N VAL A 868 -0.35 -16.89 16.30
CA VAL A 868 -0.90 -18.05 15.58
C VAL A 868 -1.60 -18.96 16.58
N TYR A 869 -2.82 -19.37 16.26
CA TYR A 869 -3.67 -20.20 17.10
C TYR A 869 -3.83 -21.59 16.53
N CYS A 870 -3.73 -22.61 17.39
CA CYS A 870 -4.27 -23.94 17.13
C CYS A 870 -5.51 -24.16 17.97
N VAL A 871 -6.58 -24.62 17.33
CA VAL A 871 -7.93 -24.77 17.90
C VAL A 871 -8.41 -26.19 17.62
N ALA A 872 -8.99 -26.83 18.63
CA ALA A 872 -9.51 -28.20 18.53
C ALA A 872 -10.90 -28.35 19.16
N PRO A 873 -11.67 -29.40 18.79
CA PRO A 873 -12.95 -29.72 19.41
C PRO A 873 -12.84 -30.02 20.91
N THR A 874 -13.60 -29.30 21.74
CA THR A 874 -13.75 -29.54 23.17
C THR A 874 -14.96 -30.44 23.42
N GLY A 875 -14.70 -31.72 23.68
CA GLY A 875 -15.71 -32.74 23.99
C GLY A 875 -15.24 -34.17 23.67
N GLU A 876 -15.88 -35.14 24.32
CA GLU A 876 -15.79 -36.55 23.93
C GLU A 876 -16.59 -36.78 22.64
N LEU A 877 -15.96 -37.48 21.69
CA LEU A 877 -16.59 -37.92 20.45
C LEU A 877 -17.49 -39.13 20.80
N LYS A 878 -18.79 -39.03 20.52
CA LYS A 878 -19.76 -40.13 20.73
C LYS A 878 -19.93 -40.99 19.48
#